data_AF-A0A7H8L6M4-F1
#
_entry.id   AF-A0A7H8L6M4-F1
#
_cell.length_a   1.000
_cell.length_b   1.000
_cell.length_c   1.000
_cell.angle_alpha   90.00
_cell.angle_beta   90.00
_cell.angle_gamma   90.00
#
_symmetry.space_group_name_H-M   'P 1'
#
loop_
_entity.id
_entity.type
_entity.pdbx_description
1 polymer ?
#
loop_
_entity_poly.entity_id
_entity_poly.type
_entity_poly.pdbx_seq_one_letter_code
_entity_poly.pdbx_strand_id
1 'polypeptide(L)'
;MAAALAAALVAALVLLLPAGRAQAAPVLLSQGKTATASSTENYGTPASNAVDGDTGTRWSSANSDPQWLQVDLGAPAALSSVTLRWEAAYAKGYQIQLSTDGTTWTTAYTTANGAGGTETVPVTGTARYVRMYGTARATGYGYSLWEFQVYGATGGGDQGCGTANAAQGKTATASSTENYGTPASNAVDGDAGTRWSSAAADPQWLQVDLGSAQSVCGTSVTWESAYAKAYRIQLSTDGTTWNDVWTTANGAGGTEKQDFTGTARYVRLYGTARATGYGYSVWEFRVFTGGGSSSGPSSSPSPTPSGSPTGTTPPGNWNTVFSDNFAGGSGSAPSAANWTVRTGTSEPGGAANWGTGEIQNDTANPANVAVDGNGHLNLTAVRDGAGNWTSGRVESKRGDFAAPAGGQLLISAQIKQPGVADGTGYWPSFRAIGANDRSGGWPATGETDILENVNGRSQTSATLHCGTAPGGNCNEYNGMTSGLASCPGCQSDYHTYSQVIDRTVSDEQIRWYLDGRQIWQVNESQVGTTDWKNAVDHGFKLVFNLGIGGSFPDSVCGCTTPSATTTSGGALSIGTVTVATTTGTAPAALTDPPVPTGKSTVKVTGSQGSWGLSVNGQPYQLKGVTWGPAQSTADAHMRDLKAMGVNTLRTWGTDAGSKPLLDAAAAYGLKVVNGFWLNQGADYVNDTAYKNSTLDSIKQWVTTYKDHPGVLMWDVGNEVILTTQDHAYNGATVEQERVAYAKFVEQVTQAIHAIDPDHPVTSTDAYTGAWPYYKQYAPSLDLLAVNSYGAVCNVKQDWINGGYTKPYIVTESGDAGEWEVPNDANGVPTQPTDTQKRDGYTSAWNCIAGHTGVSLGATMFNYGTENDFGGTWFNLIPGGWKQPAYYSVAKSYGGSAKSGNTPPVMPNVTLSKTSDVPAGGTFTLSSPATDPDGDLVRYQLYYSSKYVDGGTGFSQVRFTQTGDGQFTVTAPKTLGVWKVYVYAYDGHGNVGIESKSFRTVAPTPSGTNVAKGKTTTASTYQAVGNGAPFPPSNTTDGNWSTRWASEWADPQWLQVDLGQTTSFKHVQLGWESAYGKAYQIQTSNDGTNWTTVYTQANGTGGIDDIDVNGSGRYVRVNMTQRGTAYGYSMYEFGVYA
;
A
#
# COMPACT_ATOMS: atom_id res chain seq x y z
N MET A 1 53.69 -2.57 -77.87
CA MET A 1 54.65 -1.94 -76.93
C MET A 1 53.82 -1.28 -75.84
N ALA A 2 53.51 -2.03 -74.78
CA ALA A 2 54.34 -2.12 -73.57
C ALA A 2 54.24 -0.87 -72.67
N ALA A 3 53.00 -0.47 -72.33
CA ALA A 3 52.73 0.45 -71.20
C ALA A 3 51.26 0.45 -70.69
N ALA A 4 50.31 -0.28 -71.30
CA ALA A 4 48.87 -0.14 -70.95
C ALA A 4 48.14 -1.43 -70.50
N LEU A 5 48.82 -2.57 -70.30
CA LEU A 5 48.19 -3.81 -69.83
C LEU A 5 48.62 -4.27 -68.42
N ALA A 6 49.48 -3.52 -67.72
CA ALA A 6 50.00 -3.91 -66.41
C ALA A 6 49.22 -3.34 -65.19
N ALA A 7 48.30 -2.38 -65.40
CA ALA A 7 47.54 -1.77 -64.30
C ALA A 7 46.25 -2.52 -63.92
N ALA A 8 45.78 -3.45 -64.74
CA ALA A 8 44.55 -4.21 -64.50
C ALA A 8 44.76 -5.57 -63.80
N LEU A 9 46.02 -6.01 -63.60
CA LEU A 9 46.32 -7.32 -63.00
C LEU A 9 46.75 -7.28 -61.53
N VAL A 10 46.99 -6.10 -60.95
CA VAL A 10 47.40 -5.96 -59.53
C VAL A 10 46.21 -5.75 -58.59
N ALA A 11 45.04 -5.37 -59.11
CA ALA A 11 43.81 -5.22 -58.31
C ALA A 11 43.10 -6.57 -58.02
N ALA A 12 43.50 -7.68 -58.65
CA ALA A 12 42.89 -8.99 -58.46
C ALA A 12 43.70 -9.96 -57.58
N LEU A 13 44.86 -9.54 -57.05
CA LEU A 13 45.74 -10.40 -56.26
C LEU A 13 45.99 -9.90 -54.81
N VAL A 14 45.05 -9.15 -54.23
CA VAL A 14 45.08 -8.74 -52.80
C VAL A 14 43.97 -9.42 -51.98
N LEU A 15 43.23 -10.39 -52.55
CA LEU A 15 42.08 -11.02 -51.89
C LEU A 15 42.34 -12.36 -51.17
N LEU A 16 43.59 -12.80 -50.97
CA LEU A 16 43.88 -14.10 -50.32
C LEU A 16 45.09 -14.09 -49.35
N LEU A 17 45.16 -13.09 -48.47
CA LEU A 17 45.98 -13.18 -47.25
C LEU A 17 45.07 -13.04 -46.03
N PRO A 18 44.98 -14.03 -45.12
CA PRO A 18 44.41 -13.79 -43.81
C PRO A 18 45.33 -12.78 -43.11
N ALA A 19 44.80 -11.58 -42.86
CA ALA A 19 45.44 -10.65 -41.94
C ALA A 19 45.64 -11.38 -40.60
N GLY A 20 46.89 -11.53 -40.17
CA GLY A 20 47.17 -11.99 -38.82
C GLY A 20 46.39 -11.12 -37.85
N ARG A 21 45.64 -11.75 -36.94
CA ARG A 21 44.93 -11.03 -35.88
C ARG A 21 45.95 -10.15 -35.16
N ALA A 22 45.71 -8.85 -35.14
CA ALA A 22 46.38 -7.97 -34.20
C ALA A 22 46.08 -8.50 -32.79
N GLN A 23 47.10 -9.02 -32.11
CA GLN A 23 46.97 -9.43 -30.72
C GLN A 23 46.82 -8.14 -29.89
N ALA A 24 45.68 -8.00 -29.22
CA ALA A 24 45.43 -6.86 -28.34
C ALA A 24 46.57 -6.73 -27.32
N ALA A 25 46.97 -5.48 -27.01
CA ALA A 25 47.98 -5.22 -26.00
C ALA A 25 47.57 -5.85 -24.65
N PRO A 26 48.49 -6.45 -23.88
CA PRO A 26 48.18 -7.05 -22.59
C PRO A 26 47.53 -6.01 -21.66
N VAL A 27 46.36 -6.35 -21.09
CA VAL A 27 45.62 -5.44 -20.21
C VAL A 27 46.28 -5.44 -18.83
N LEU A 28 46.55 -4.27 -18.25
CA LEU A 28 47.04 -4.15 -16.89
C LEU A 28 45.90 -4.43 -15.90
N LEU A 29 45.99 -5.55 -15.19
CA LEU A 29 44.94 -6.10 -14.33
C LEU A 29 45.06 -5.70 -12.86
N SER A 30 46.27 -5.42 -12.38
CA SER A 30 46.52 -5.14 -10.95
C SER A 30 46.27 -3.70 -10.52
N GLN A 31 46.16 -2.75 -11.45
CA GLN A 31 46.07 -1.34 -11.10
C GLN A 31 44.75 -0.99 -10.37
N GLY A 32 44.86 -0.27 -9.26
CA GLY A 32 43.75 0.08 -8.37
C GLY A 32 43.16 -1.10 -7.60
N LYS A 33 43.77 -2.29 -7.69
CA LYS A 33 43.28 -3.50 -7.03
C LYS A 33 43.74 -3.58 -5.58
N THR A 34 43.06 -4.42 -4.79
CA THR A 34 43.43 -4.61 -3.38
C THR A 34 44.77 -5.34 -3.30
N ALA A 35 45.75 -4.73 -2.62
CA ALA A 35 47.04 -5.35 -2.34
C ALA A 35 47.25 -5.53 -0.84
N THR A 36 47.80 -6.66 -0.44
CA THR A 36 48.22 -6.97 0.93
C THR A 36 49.66 -7.42 0.95
N ALA A 37 50.32 -7.30 2.10
CA ALA A 37 51.70 -7.71 2.26
C ALA A 37 51.91 -8.38 3.62
N SER A 38 52.98 -9.16 3.74
CA SER A 38 53.38 -9.77 5.01
C SER A 38 53.78 -8.76 6.08
N SER A 39 54.24 -7.57 5.65
CA SER A 39 54.53 -6.45 6.52
C SER A 39 54.58 -5.15 5.74
N THR A 40 54.58 -4.04 6.48
CA THR A 40 54.87 -2.70 5.96
C THR A 40 55.93 -2.06 6.86
N GLU A 41 56.87 -1.32 6.27
CA GLU A 41 57.94 -0.62 7.00
C GLU A 41 57.35 0.43 7.95
N ASN A 42 56.34 1.17 7.48
CA ASN A 42 55.57 2.13 8.26
C ASN A 42 54.23 2.45 7.55
N TYR A 43 53.41 3.26 8.19
CA TYR A 43 52.08 3.64 7.70
C TYR A 43 52.09 4.38 6.34
N GLY A 44 53.21 5.02 5.97
CA GLY A 44 53.35 5.77 4.72
C GLY A 44 53.72 4.92 3.50
N THR A 45 54.05 3.64 3.67
CA THR A 45 54.42 2.72 2.58
C THR A 45 53.53 1.47 2.54
N PRO A 46 52.20 1.60 2.52
CA PRO A 46 51.28 0.47 2.50
C PRO A 46 51.38 -0.33 1.18
N ALA A 47 50.89 -1.56 1.22
CA ALA A 47 50.85 -2.45 0.06
C ALA A 47 50.09 -1.86 -1.15
N SER A 48 49.06 -1.06 -0.89
CA SER A 48 48.25 -0.38 -1.92
C SER A 48 49.07 0.54 -2.82
N ASN A 49 50.16 1.12 -2.30
CA ASN A 49 51.00 2.03 -3.06
C ASN A 49 51.79 1.35 -4.17
N ALA A 50 51.90 0.02 -4.17
CA ALA A 50 52.56 -0.70 -5.26
C ALA A 50 51.59 -1.03 -6.40
N VAL A 51 50.33 -0.61 -6.36
CA VAL A 51 49.34 -0.89 -7.41
C VAL A 51 48.45 0.32 -7.71
N ASP A 52 48.78 1.50 -7.21
CA ASP A 52 47.96 2.71 -7.36
C ASP A 52 48.19 3.42 -8.71
N GLY A 53 49.26 3.09 -9.42
CA GLY A 53 49.65 3.72 -10.67
C GLY A 53 50.53 4.95 -10.52
N ASP A 54 50.85 5.34 -9.30
CA ASP A 54 51.69 6.50 -9.00
C ASP A 54 53.11 6.03 -8.70
N THR A 55 54.00 6.25 -9.66
CA THR A 55 55.40 5.83 -9.52
C THR A 55 56.21 6.67 -8.51
N GLY A 56 55.56 7.63 -7.82
CA GLY A 56 56.09 8.39 -6.70
C GLY A 56 55.72 7.84 -5.31
N THR A 57 54.84 6.85 -5.22
CA THR A 57 54.44 6.16 -3.99
C THR A 57 54.93 4.70 -4.02
N ARG A 58 55.23 4.10 -2.86
CA ARG A 58 55.76 2.72 -2.82
C ARG A 58 55.23 1.90 -1.65
N TRP A 59 55.19 0.60 -1.85
CA TRP A 59 55.21 -0.35 -0.75
C TRP A 59 56.65 -0.58 -0.27
N SER A 60 56.83 -0.78 1.04
CA SER A 60 58.10 -1.19 1.64
C SER A 60 57.84 -2.18 2.77
N SER A 61 58.59 -3.27 2.84
CA SER A 61 58.45 -4.32 3.87
C SER A 61 59.32 -4.07 5.10
N ALA A 62 59.10 -4.83 6.18
CA ALA A 62 60.08 -4.98 7.25
C ALA A 62 61.41 -5.58 6.74
N ASN A 63 62.50 -5.31 7.47
CA ASN A 63 63.86 -5.70 7.13
C ASN A 63 64.17 -7.18 7.49
N SER A 64 63.33 -8.13 7.08
CA SER A 64 63.54 -9.57 7.29
C SER A 64 63.17 -10.39 6.05
N ASP A 65 63.65 -11.64 5.97
CA ASP A 65 63.35 -12.58 4.88
C ASP A 65 62.65 -13.83 5.45
N PRO A 66 61.58 -14.35 4.81
CA PRO A 66 60.94 -13.85 3.59
C PRO A 66 59.91 -12.74 3.86
N GLN A 67 59.56 -11.97 2.83
CA GLN A 67 58.41 -11.07 2.82
C GLN A 67 57.68 -11.19 1.49
N TRP A 68 56.42 -10.78 1.44
CA TRP A 68 55.62 -10.84 0.25
C TRP A 68 54.67 -9.67 0.09
N LEU A 69 54.37 -9.36 -1.16
CA LEU A 69 53.33 -8.43 -1.60
C LEU A 69 52.44 -9.18 -2.58
N GLN A 70 51.13 -9.20 -2.35
CA GLN A 70 50.16 -9.83 -3.24
C GLN A 70 49.07 -8.84 -3.65
N VAL A 71 48.52 -9.07 -4.83
CA VAL A 71 47.37 -8.33 -5.37
C VAL A 71 46.24 -9.30 -5.71
N ASP A 72 45.02 -8.94 -5.30
CA ASP A 72 43.77 -9.61 -5.71
C ASP A 72 43.21 -8.92 -6.97
N LEU A 73 43.27 -9.60 -8.10
CA LEU A 73 42.76 -9.09 -9.38
C LEU A 73 41.22 -8.97 -9.40
N GLY A 74 40.53 -9.55 -8.41
CA GLY A 74 39.08 -9.52 -8.22
C GLY A 74 38.35 -10.72 -8.81
N ALA A 75 38.93 -11.38 -9.82
CA ALA A 75 38.46 -12.63 -10.41
C ALA A 75 39.65 -13.41 -10.98
N PRO A 76 39.54 -14.75 -11.17
CA PRO A 76 40.51 -15.51 -11.94
C PRO A 76 40.72 -14.89 -13.32
N ALA A 77 41.96 -14.53 -13.65
CA ALA A 77 42.32 -13.97 -14.94
C ALA A 77 43.45 -14.80 -15.58
N ALA A 78 43.39 -14.96 -16.90
CA ALA A 78 44.48 -15.57 -17.66
C ALA A 78 45.63 -14.56 -17.75
N LEU A 79 46.76 -14.89 -17.12
CA LEU A 79 47.91 -14.00 -17.01
C LEU A 79 48.87 -14.19 -18.19
N SER A 80 49.59 -13.12 -18.49
CA SER A 80 50.58 -13.06 -19.57
C SER A 80 51.96 -12.62 -19.07
N SER A 81 52.02 -11.66 -18.14
CA SER A 81 53.29 -11.19 -17.56
C SER A 81 53.08 -10.43 -16.26
N VAL A 82 54.16 -10.27 -15.50
CA VAL A 82 54.25 -9.42 -14.32
C VAL A 82 55.42 -8.48 -14.50
N THR A 83 55.22 -7.18 -14.27
CA THR A 83 56.27 -6.18 -14.20
C THR A 83 56.41 -5.69 -12.76
N LEU A 84 57.62 -5.81 -12.22
CA LEU A 84 58.01 -5.31 -10.91
C LEU A 84 58.88 -4.08 -11.11
N ARG A 85 58.47 -2.95 -10.54
CA ARG A 85 59.26 -1.72 -10.55
C ARG A 85 59.81 -1.48 -9.16
N TRP A 86 61.01 -1.98 -8.92
CA TRP A 86 61.68 -1.88 -7.63
C TRP A 86 62.19 -0.48 -7.34
N GLU A 87 62.27 -0.18 -6.05
CA GLU A 87 63.14 0.87 -5.54
C GLU A 87 64.60 0.36 -5.45
N ALA A 88 65.52 1.19 -4.93
CA ALA A 88 66.89 0.77 -4.65
C ALA A 88 66.96 -0.44 -3.69
N ALA A 89 65.98 -0.61 -2.79
CA ALA A 89 65.82 -1.78 -1.94
C ALA A 89 64.96 -2.87 -2.61
N TYR A 90 65.59 -3.77 -3.37
CA TYR A 90 64.91 -4.78 -4.19
C TYR A 90 65.19 -6.22 -3.73
N ALA A 91 64.43 -7.18 -4.28
CA ALA A 91 64.66 -8.60 -4.06
C ALA A 91 65.76 -9.16 -4.98
N LYS A 92 66.87 -9.65 -4.41
CA LYS A 92 67.85 -10.44 -5.18
C LYS A 92 67.31 -11.85 -5.43
N GLY A 93 66.55 -12.41 -4.49
CA GLY A 93 65.80 -13.65 -4.69
C GLY A 93 64.30 -13.43 -4.49
N TYR A 94 63.48 -13.85 -5.46
CA TYR A 94 62.02 -13.81 -5.33
C TYR A 94 61.32 -14.85 -6.20
N GLN A 95 60.05 -15.07 -5.89
CA GLN A 95 59.12 -15.88 -6.67
C GLN A 95 57.91 -15.04 -7.09
N ILE A 96 57.31 -15.37 -8.24
CA ILE A 96 55.93 -14.97 -8.54
C ILE A 96 55.05 -16.20 -8.34
N GLN A 97 54.05 -16.06 -7.50
CA GLN A 97 53.13 -17.13 -7.13
C GLN A 97 51.70 -16.77 -7.52
N LEU A 98 50.96 -17.78 -7.93
CA LEU A 98 49.59 -17.71 -8.42
C LEU A 98 48.67 -18.49 -7.50
N SER A 99 47.49 -17.95 -7.25
CA SER A 99 46.44 -18.62 -6.50
C SER A 99 45.06 -18.21 -6.99
N THR A 100 44.12 -19.15 -6.97
CA THR A 100 42.69 -18.89 -7.23
C THR A 100 41.91 -18.57 -5.95
N ASP A 101 42.41 -19.01 -4.78
CA ASP A 101 41.72 -18.94 -3.48
C ASP A 101 42.43 -18.05 -2.44
N GLY A 102 43.65 -17.58 -2.73
CA GLY A 102 44.46 -16.73 -1.85
C GLY A 102 45.20 -17.49 -0.74
N THR A 103 45.01 -18.81 -0.62
CA THR A 103 45.59 -19.65 0.45
C THR A 103 46.49 -20.76 -0.09
N THR A 104 46.12 -21.36 -1.22
CA THR A 104 46.90 -22.39 -1.92
C THR A 104 47.69 -21.72 -3.05
N TRP A 105 49.02 -21.75 -2.96
CA TRP A 105 49.89 -21.02 -3.89
C TRP A 105 50.71 -21.96 -4.77
N THR A 106 50.69 -21.71 -6.07
CA THR A 106 51.55 -22.38 -7.05
C THR A 106 52.60 -21.39 -7.54
N THR A 107 53.88 -21.80 -7.57
CA THR A 107 54.96 -20.92 -8.04
C THR A 107 55.01 -20.92 -9.56
N ALA A 108 54.83 -19.75 -10.17
CA ALA A 108 54.89 -19.57 -11.63
C ALA A 108 56.23 -19.02 -12.12
N TYR A 109 57.00 -18.35 -11.26
CA TYR A 109 58.35 -17.89 -11.57
C TYR A 109 59.23 -17.91 -10.31
N THR A 110 60.54 -18.15 -10.48
CA THR A 110 61.53 -18.06 -9.40
C THR A 110 62.84 -17.54 -9.96
N THR A 111 63.49 -16.63 -9.23
CA THR A 111 64.85 -16.18 -9.49
C THR A 111 65.63 -16.01 -8.19
N ALA A 112 66.94 -16.25 -8.24
CA ALA A 112 67.89 -15.97 -7.15
C ALA A 112 68.85 -14.82 -7.53
N ASN A 113 68.68 -14.22 -8.72
CA ASN A 113 69.55 -13.18 -9.27
C ASN A 113 68.72 -12.02 -9.85
N GLY A 114 67.70 -11.56 -9.13
CA GLY A 114 66.95 -10.34 -9.46
C GLY A 114 67.90 -9.16 -9.63
N ALA A 115 67.66 -8.34 -10.64
CA ALA A 115 68.54 -7.23 -11.00
C ALA A 115 68.15 -5.90 -10.34
N GLY A 116 66.92 -5.80 -9.80
CA GLY A 116 66.35 -4.53 -9.34
C GLY A 116 65.94 -3.64 -10.51
N GLY A 117 65.48 -2.42 -10.23
CA GLY A 117 64.90 -1.55 -11.26
C GLY A 117 63.56 -2.09 -11.78
N THR A 118 63.28 -1.94 -13.09
CA THR A 118 62.08 -2.51 -13.71
C THR A 118 62.37 -3.89 -14.28
N GLU A 119 61.74 -4.92 -13.73
CA GLU A 119 61.87 -6.31 -14.17
C GLU A 119 60.51 -6.82 -14.66
N THR A 120 60.41 -7.19 -15.95
CA THR A 120 59.23 -7.83 -16.51
C THR A 120 59.47 -9.33 -16.70
N VAL A 121 58.64 -10.15 -16.09
CA VAL A 121 58.71 -11.62 -16.15
C VAL A 121 57.46 -12.18 -16.82
N PRO A 122 57.60 -13.10 -17.80
CA PRO A 122 56.45 -13.78 -18.38
C PRO A 122 55.85 -14.74 -17.35
N VAL A 123 54.53 -14.71 -17.23
CA VAL A 123 53.78 -15.54 -16.29
C VAL A 123 52.54 -16.07 -17.00
N THR A 124 52.44 -17.38 -17.13
CA THR A 124 51.31 -18.06 -17.77
C THR A 124 50.54 -18.89 -16.74
N GLY A 125 49.22 -18.71 -16.68
CA GLY A 125 48.35 -19.42 -15.75
C GLY A 125 47.12 -18.58 -15.43
N THR A 126 46.09 -19.21 -14.85
CA THR A 126 44.90 -18.51 -14.36
C THR A 126 45.04 -18.27 -12.86
N ALA A 127 44.90 -17.03 -12.42
CA ALA A 127 44.99 -16.68 -11.01
C ALA A 127 44.07 -15.51 -10.69
N ARG A 128 43.48 -15.52 -9.50
CA ARG A 128 42.81 -14.36 -8.92
C ARG A 128 43.81 -13.55 -8.09
N TYR A 129 44.68 -14.24 -7.34
CA TYR A 129 45.71 -13.63 -6.53
C TYR A 129 47.09 -13.89 -7.13
N VAL A 130 47.88 -12.82 -7.24
CA VAL A 130 49.27 -12.88 -7.71
C VAL A 130 50.16 -12.26 -6.65
N ARG A 131 51.21 -12.98 -6.26
CA ARG A 131 52.11 -12.58 -5.17
C ARG A 131 53.55 -12.57 -5.61
N MET A 132 54.25 -11.46 -5.34
CA MET A 132 55.70 -11.42 -5.26
C MET A 132 56.11 -11.93 -3.86
N TYR A 133 56.85 -13.03 -3.81
CA TYR A 133 57.38 -13.62 -2.58
C TYR A 133 58.90 -13.48 -2.56
N GLY A 134 59.40 -12.48 -1.85
CA GLY A 134 60.83 -12.18 -1.69
C GLY A 134 61.49 -13.17 -0.74
N THR A 135 62.52 -13.84 -1.23
CA THR A 135 63.27 -14.88 -0.50
C THR A 135 64.66 -14.44 -0.06
N ALA A 136 65.24 -13.42 -0.71
CA ALA A 136 66.49 -12.79 -0.28
C ALA A 136 66.57 -11.31 -0.71
N ARG A 137 66.87 -10.41 0.23
CA ARG A 137 67.06 -8.96 -0.04
C ARG A 137 68.42 -8.68 -0.68
N ALA A 138 68.46 -7.69 -1.57
CA ALA A 138 69.71 -7.22 -2.18
C ALA A 138 70.49 -6.24 -1.31
N THR A 139 69.82 -5.61 -0.34
CA THR A 139 70.37 -4.59 0.57
C THR A 139 70.06 -4.94 2.03
N GLY A 140 70.50 -4.11 2.98
CA GLY A 140 70.13 -4.27 4.40
C GLY A 140 68.69 -3.87 4.74
N TYR A 141 67.99 -3.21 3.81
CA TYR A 141 66.62 -2.74 3.96
C TYR A 141 65.60 -3.79 3.49
N GLY A 142 64.31 -3.57 3.76
CA GLY A 142 63.19 -4.39 3.31
C GLY A 142 63.00 -4.34 1.79
N TYR A 143 62.08 -5.15 1.27
CA TYR A 143 61.73 -5.10 -0.14
C TYR A 143 60.84 -3.90 -0.42
N SER A 144 61.12 -3.15 -1.48
CA SER A 144 60.33 -1.98 -1.84
C SER A 144 60.01 -1.90 -3.33
N LEU A 145 58.72 -1.75 -3.64
CA LEU A 145 58.17 -1.67 -4.99
C LEU A 145 57.43 -0.35 -5.17
N TRP A 146 57.82 0.41 -6.18
CA TRP A 146 57.02 1.52 -6.71
C TRP A 146 55.76 0.95 -7.37
N GLU A 147 55.89 -0.12 -8.17
CA GLU A 147 54.75 -0.71 -8.88
C GLU A 147 54.87 -2.24 -9.02
N PHE A 148 53.75 -2.92 -8.89
CA PHE A 148 53.55 -4.36 -9.05
C PHE A 148 52.42 -4.59 -10.07
N GLN A 149 52.82 -4.68 -11.32
CA GLN A 149 51.93 -4.63 -12.47
C GLN A 149 51.71 -6.04 -13.03
N VAL A 150 50.48 -6.54 -12.97
CA VAL A 150 50.10 -7.85 -13.49
C VAL A 150 49.30 -7.67 -14.77
N TYR A 151 49.72 -8.29 -15.87
CA TYR A 151 49.10 -8.16 -17.17
C TYR A 151 48.43 -9.46 -17.63
N GLY A 152 47.26 -9.37 -18.24
CA GLY A 152 46.51 -10.54 -18.73
C GLY A 152 45.24 -10.17 -19.49
N ALA A 153 44.32 -11.13 -19.61
CA ALA A 153 43.00 -10.93 -20.21
C ALA A 153 41.90 -11.48 -19.28
N THR A 154 40.89 -10.66 -19.02
CA THR A 154 39.66 -11.07 -18.31
C THR A 154 38.71 -11.72 -19.31
N GLY A 155 38.64 -13.05 -19.33
CA GLY A 155 37.75 -13.75 -20.28
C GLY A 155 38.02 -15.23 -20.54
N GLY A 156 38.62 -15.96 -19.61
CA GLY A 156 38.83 -17.41 -19.75
C GLY A 156 38.77 -18.12 -18.39
N GLY A 157 37.59 -18.64 -18.05
CA GLY A 157 37.36 -19.51 -16.90
C GLY A 157 37.00 -18.79 -15.59
N ASP A 158 35.76 -19.00 -15.14
CA ASP A 158 35.15 -18.67 -13.84
C ASP A 158 35.05 -17.19 -13.43
N GLN A 159 33.83 -16.65 -13.60
CA GLN A 159 33.42 -15.28 -13.28
C GLN A 159 33.37 -15.04 -11.76
N GLY A 160 34.05 -14.00 -11.28
CA GLY A 160 34.25 -13.70 -9.87
C GLY A 160 33.08 -13.03 -9.15
N CYS A 161 33.18 -12.99 -7.83
CA CYS A 161 32.18 -12.46 -6.91
C CYS A 161 32.05 -10.93 -6.98
N GLY A 162 30.85 -10.40 -7.20
CA GLY A 162 30.61 -8.96 -7.23
C GLY A 162 30.83 -8.29 -5.86
N THR A 163 31.18 -7.00 -5.86
CA THR A 163 31.43 -6.22 -4.63
C THR A 163 30.19 -5.44 -4.15
N ALA A 164 29.12 -5.44 -4.93
CA ALA A 164 27.86 -4.82 -4.55
C ALA A 164 27.21 -5.64 -3.42
N ASN A 165 26.72 -4.94 -2.40
CA ASN A 165 25.96 -5.58 -1.34
C ASN A 165 24.58 -5.96 -1.86
N ALA A 166 24.42 -7.21 -2.28
CA ALA A 166 23.16 -7.77 -2.75
C ALA A 166 22.10 -7.86 -1.64
N ALA A 167 22.51 -7.78 -0.36
CA ALA A 167 21.61 -7.71 0.78
C ALA A 167 21.12 -6.29 1.08
N GLN A 168 21.74 -5.24 0.52
CA GLN A 168 21.40 -3.86 0.88
C GLN A 168 19.95 -3.52 0.50
N GLY A 169 19.18 -3.05 1.48
CA GLY A 169 17.76 -2.74 1.33
C GLY A 169 16.86 -3.96 1.08
N LYS A 170 17.37 -5.18 1.26
CA LYS A 170 16.60 -6.42 1.14
C LYS A 170 15.88 -6.77 2.43
N THR A 171 14.83 -7.57 2.33
CA THR A 171 14.12 -8.10 3.48
C THR A 171 15.05 -8.93 4.36
N ALA A 172 15.18 -8.55 5.63
CA ALA A 172 15.92 -9.31 6.63
C ALA A 172 15.02 -9.71 7.81
N THR A 173 15.07 -10.98 8.20
CA THR A 173 14.36 -11.53 9.37
C THR A 173 15.35 -12.10 10.37
N ALA A 174 14.95 -12.23 11.63
CA ALA A 174 15.80 -12.80 12.68
C ALA A 174 15.01 -13.67 13.65
N SER A 175 15.69 -14.54 14.38
CA SER A 175 15.06 -15.37 15.43
C SER A 175 14.49 -14.55 16.59
N SER A 176 15.06 -13.38 16.86
CA SER A 176 14.56 -12.40 17.83
C SER A 176 15.21 -11.03 17.62
N THR A 177 14.65 -10.02 18.28
CA THR A 177 15.23 -8.68 18.39
C THR A 177 15.29 -8.26 19.86
N GLU A 178 16.36 -7.58 20.28
CA GLU A 178 16.55 -7.10 21.65
C GLU A 178 15.49 -6.06 22.01
N ASN A 179 15.20 -5.13 21.09
CA ASN A 179 14.14 -4.13 21.20
C ASN A 179 13.81 -3.54 19.80
N TYR A 180 12.82 -2.62 19.75
CA TYR A 180 12.35 -1.99 18.50
C TYR A 180 13.40 -1.10 17.80
N GLY A 181 14.42 -0.61 18.51
CA GLY A 181 15.48 0.22 17.92
C GLY A 181 16.58 -0.57 17.23
N THR A 182 16.54 -1.91 17.28
CA THR A 182 17.55 -2.78 16.68
C THR A 182 16.98 -3.94 15.85
N PRO A 183 16.09 -3.67 14.87
CA PRO A 183 15.49 -4.70 14.01
C PRO A 183 16.52 -5.36 13.08
N ALA A 184 16.15 -6.49 12.48
CA ALA A 184 16.99 -7.22 11.52
C ALA A 184 17.34 -6.38 10.27
N SER A 185 16.42 -5.52 9.83
CA SER A 185 16.60 -4.60 8.70
C SER A 185 17.76 -3.63 8.90
N ASN A 186 18.06 -3.23 10.14
CA ASN A 186 19.21 -2.38 10.44
C ASN A 186 20.56 -3.05 10.15
N ALA A 187 20.61 -4.37 10.01
CA ALA A 187 21.84 -5.04 9.59
C ALA A 187 21.99 -5.03 8.06
N VAL A 188 21.07 -4.49 7.27
CA VAL A 188 21.14 -4.51 5.81
C VAL A 188 20.71 -3.19 5.16
N ASP A 189 20.56 -2.12 5.93
CA ASP A 189 20.11 -0.82 5.45
C ASP A 189 21.26 0.00 4.80
N GLY A 190 22.52 -0.44 4.98
CA GLY A 190 23.70 0.26 4.49
C GLY A 190 24.11 1.45 5.36
N ASP A 191 23.51 1.62 6.55
CA ASP A 191 23.85 2.65 7.53
C ASP A 191 24.71 2.05 8.65
N ALA A 192 25.93 2.59 8.83
CA ALA A 192 26.84 2.13 9.87
C ALA A 192 26.47 2.61 11.29
N GLY A 193 25.43 3.44 11.42
CA GLY A 193 24.93 3.97 12.69
C GLY A 193 23.77 3.17 13.31
N THR A 194 23.20 2.20 12.59
CA THR A 194 22.07 1.37 12.99
C THR A 194 22.51 -0.10 13.08
N ARG A 195 21.91 -0.89 13.98
CA ARG A 195 22.27 -2.31 14.14
C ARG A 195 21.07 -3.20 14.38
N TRP A 196 21.18 -4.46 13.99
CA TRP A 196 20.39 -5.54 14.57
C TRP A 196 20.99 -5.98 15.92
N SER A 197 20.14 -6.39 16.87
CA SER A 197 20.55 -7.02 18.14
C SER A 197 19.54 -8.09 18.51
N SER A 198 19.98 -9.27 18.96
CA SER A 198 19.12 -10.40 19.34
C SER A 198 18.83 -10.44 20.84
N ALA A 199 17.88 -11.29 21.27
CA ALA A 199 17.78 -11.71 22.66
C ALA A 199 19.07 -12.41 23.13
N ALA A 200 19.33 -12.38 24.44
CA ALA A 200 20.50 -12.96 25.08
C ALA A 200 20.38 -14.51 25.24
N ALA A 201 20.23 -15.23 24.13
CA ALA A 201 20.10 -16.69 24.07
C ALA A 201 20.95 -17.29 22.94
N ASP A 202 21.20 -18.61 23.00
CA ASP A 202 21.90 -19.39 21.97
C ASP A 202 21.05 -20.61 21.59
N PRO A 203 20.84 -20.91 20.29
CA PRO A 203 21.28 -20.17 19.12
C PRO A 203 20.38 -18.95 18.81
N GLN A 204 20.86 -18.04 17.97
CA GLN A 204 20.06 -16.99 17.30
C GLN A 204 20.50 -16.84 15.85
N TRP A 205 19.67 -16.28 14.99
CA TRP A 205 19.98 -16.11 13.58
C TRP A 205 19.44 -14.82 12.99
N LEU A 206 20.11 -14.34 11.94
CA LEU A 206 19.74 -13.24 11.05
C LEU A 206 19.77 -13.77 9.61
N GLN A 207 18.72 -13.55 8.84
CA GLN A 207 18.53 -14.04 7.48
C GLN A 207 18.15 -12.90 6.54
N VAL A 208 18.58 -12.98 5.28
CA VAL A 208 18.24 -12.03 4.22
C VAL A 208 17.65 -12.76 3.01
N ASP A 209 16.56 -12.26 2.44
CA ASP A 209 16.01 -12.69 1.14
C ASP A 209 16.52 -11.79 0.01
N LEU A 210 17.31 -12.33 -0.90
CA LEU A 210 17.86 -11.61 -2.06
C LEU A 210 16.80 -11.29 -3.13
N GLY A 211 15.60 -11.87 -3.02
CA GLY A 211 14.43 -11.70 -3.89
C GLY A 211 14.34 -12.73 -5.03
N SER A 212 15.43 -13.42 -5.34
CA SER A 212 15.50 -14.54 -6.28
C SER A 212 16.74 -15.39 -6.00
N ALA A 213 16.80 -16.60 -6.56
CA ALA A 213 18.00 -17.43 -6.46
C ALA A 213 19.15 -16.77 -7.23
N GLN A 214 20.19 -16.35 -6.50
CA GLN A 214 21.37 -15.70 -7.04
C GLN A 214 22.60 -16.58 -6.81
N SER A 215 23.61 -16.44 -7.67
CA SER A 215 24.93 -17.00 -7.39
C SER A 215 25.57 -16.16 -6.28
N VAL A 216 25.52 -16.66 -5.05
CA VAL A 216 26.14 -16.05 -3.88
C VAL A 216 27.56 -16.55 -3.78
N CYS A 217 28.46 -15.61 -3.57
CA CYS A 217 29.89 -15.85 -3.66
C CYS A 217 30.65 -15.33 -2.42
N GLY A 218 29.92 -14.82 -1.41
CA GLY A 218 30.43 -14.53 -0.08
C GLY A 218 29.48 -13.65 0.75
N THR A 219 29.84 -13.45 2.01
CA THR A 219 29.19 -12.52 2.96
C THR A 219 30.21 -11.68 3.71
N SER A 220 29.76 -10.58 4.31
CA SER A 220 30.54 -9.81 5.31
C SER A 220 29.63 -9.43 6.47
N VAL A 221 29.97 -9.85 7.68
CA VAL A 221 29.28 -9.46 8.92
C VAL A 221 30.12 -8.40 9.63
N THR A 222 29.54 -7.24 9.94
CA THR A 222 30.14 -6.20 10.78
C THR A 222 29.45 -6.25 12.14
N TRP A 223 30.13 -6.82 13.13
CA TRP A 223 29.61 -6.97 14.49
C TRP A 223 29.75 -5.69 15.32
N GLU A 224 28.86 -5.54 16.29
CA GLU A 224 29.09 -4.69 17.45
C GLU A 224 29.98 -5.42 18.49
N SER A 225 30.27 -4.80 19.63
CA SER A 225 30.96 -5.44 20.77
C SER A 225 30.32 -6.77 21.20
N ALA A 226 29.00 -6.92 21.04
CA ALA A 226 28.29 -8.17 21.32
C ALA A 226 28.23 -9.10 20.08
N TYR A 227 29.29 -9.86 19.82
CA TYR A 227 29.44 -10.69 18.62
C TYR A 227 29.29 -12.21 18.85
N ALA A 228 29.20 -12.98 17.76
CA ALA A 228 29.21 -14.43 17.81
C ALA A 228 30.63 -15.00 17.96
N LYS A 229 30.90 -15.74 19.05
CA LYS A 229 32.11 -16.55 19.17
C LYS A 229 32.05 -17.79 18.28
N ALA A 230 30.87 -18.38 18.10
CA ALA A 230 30.64 -19.46 17.14
C ALA A 230 29.41 -19.14 16.28
N TYR A 231 29.52 -19.31 14.96
CA TYR A 231 28.41 -19.10 14.03
C TYR A 231 28.62 -19.83 12.69
N ARG A 232 27.57 -19.88 11.89
CA ARG A 232 27.54 -20.43 10.54
C ARG A 232 26.98 -19.42 9.56
N ILE A 233 27.41 -19.50 8.30
CA ILE A 233 26.69 -18.91 7.17
C ILE A 233 26.03 -20.04 6.41
N GLN A 234 24.74 -19.87 6.15
CA GLN A 234 23.90 -20.88 5.52
C GLN A 234 23.22 -20.32 4.28
N LEU A 235 23.08 -21.15 3.25
CA LEU A 235 22.37 -20.82 2.02
C LEU A 235 21.12 -21.69 1.87
N SER A 236 20.08 -21.08 1.33
CA SER A 236 18.84 -21.77 0.96
C SER A 236 18.22 -21.14 -0.29
N THR A 237 17.61 -21.96 -1.15
CA THR A 237 16.79 -21.49 -2.26
C THR A 237 15.31 -21.38 -1.91
N ASP A 238 14.86 -22.04 -0.84
CA ASP A 238 13.45 -22.21 -0.45
C ASP A 238 13.10 -21.62 0.93
N GLY A 239 14.10 -21.21 1.72
CA GLY A 239 13.95 -20.64 3.06
C GLY A 239 13.74 -21.68 4.18
N THR A 240 13.65 -22.98 3.84
CA THR A 240 13.32 -24.06 4.78
C THR A 240 14.44 -25.12 4.85
N THR A 241 15.06 -25.44 3.72
CA THR A 241 16.21 -26.35 3.62
C THR A 241 17.49 -25.55 3.61
N TRP A 242 18.38 -25.77 4.57
CA TRP A 242 19.58 -24.95 4.78
C TRP A 242 20.85 -25.76 4.68
N ASN A 243 21.81 -25.26 3.90
CA ASN A 243 23.15 -25.83 3.79
C ASN A 243 24.17 -24.91 4.45
N ASP A 244 24.97 -25.45 5.37
CA ASP A 244 26.10 -24.75 5.97
C ASP A 244 27.20 -24.57 4.90
N VAL A 245 27.45 -23.34 4.48
CA VAL A 245 28.52 -23.01 3.51
C VAL A 245 29.76 -22.44 4.17
N TRP A 246 29.63 -22.00 5.42
CA TRP A 246 30.75 -21.57 6.25
C TRP A 246 30.42 -21.80 7.72
N THR A 247 31.42 -22.13 8.54
CA THR A 247 31.26 -22.36 10.00
C THR A 247 32.53 -21.96 10.73
N THR A 248 32.39 -21.28 11.88
CA THR A 248 33.47 -21.01 12.82
C THR A 248 33.05 -21.30 14.26
N ALA A 249 34.02 -21.70 15.08
CA ALA A 249 33.90 -21.79 16.54
C ALA A 249 34.70 -20.70 17.27
N ASN A 250 35.42 -19.85 16.53
CA ASN A 250 36.35 -18.84 17.05
C ASN A 250 36.19 -17.50 16.29
N GLY A 251 34.97 -16.98 16.18
CA GLY A 251 34.71 -15.65 15.67
C GLY A 251 35.44 -14.59 16.49
N ALA A 252 35.97 -13.58 15.81
CA ALA A 252 36.82 -12.54 16.41
C ALA A 252 36.05 -11.24 16.72
N GLY A 253 34.82 -11.09 16.22
CA GLY A 253 34.08 -9.81 16.24
C GLY A 253 34.61 -8.82 15.19
N GLY A 254 34.15 -7.57 15.23
CA GLY A 254 34.49 -6.57 14.20
C GLY A 254 33.90 -6.92 12.81
N THR A 255 34.56 -6.55 11.72
CA THR A 255 34.13 -6.95 10.37
C THR A 255 34.78 -8.27 9.96
N GLU A 256 33.97 -9.31 9.80
CA GLU A 256 34.38 -10.64 9.36
C GLU A 256 33.77 -10.95 7.99
N LYS A 257 34.62 -11.21 6.99
CA LYS A 257 34.21 -11.59 5.63
C LYS A 257 34.36 -13.10 5.43
N GLN A 258 33.38 -13.73 4.80
CA GLN A 258 33.37 -15.15 4.46
C GLN A 258 33.21 -15.29 2.95
N ASP A 259 34.17 -15.93 2.29
CA ASP A 259 34.08 -16.26 0.87
C ASP A 259 33.68 -17.74 0.74
N PHE A 260 32.63 -17.99 -0.05
CA PHE A 260 32.11 -19.32 -0.38
C PHE A 260 31.29 -19.19 -1.66
N THR A 261 31.03 -20.26 -2.41
CA THR A 261 30.15 -20.19 -3.58
C THR A 261 28.95 -21.10 -3.41
N GLY A 262 27.76 -20.60 -3.74
CA GLY A 262 26.54 -21.39 -3.80
C GLY A 262 25.38 -20.60 -4.37
N THR A 263 24.32 -21.31 -4.74
CA THR A 263 23.10 -20.66 -5.21
C THR A 263 22.15 -20.48 -4.03
N ALA A 264 21.70 -19.25 -3.79
CA ALA A 264 20.80 -18.97 -2.68
C ALA A 264 19.83 -17.84 -3.05
N ARG A 265 18.59 -17.99 -2.62
CA ARG A 265 17.66 -16.87 -2.46
C ARG A 265 17.78 -16.30 -1.05
N TYR A 266 17.96 -17.15 -0.05
CA TYR A 266 18.09 -16.77 1.34
C TYR A 266 19.48 -17.06 1.88
N VAL A 267 20.07 -16.08 2.57
CA VAL A 267 21.38 -16.21 3.23
C VAL A 267 21.21 -15.96 4.71
N ARG A 268 21.64 -16.90 5.57
CA ARG A 268 21.44 -16.84 7.02
C ARG A 268 22.74 -16.90 7.80
N LEU A 269 22.97 -15.90 8.64
CA LEU A 269 23.92 -15.89 9.74
C LEU A 269 23.30 -16.61 10.94
N TYR A 270 23.84 -17.75 11.34
CA TYR A 270 23.32 -18.60 12.43
C TYR A 270 24.33 -18.68 13.57
N GLY A 271 24.15 -17.84 14.60
CA GLY A 271 24.98 -17.79 15.81
C GLY A 271 24.67 -18.94 16.76
N THR A 272 25.70 -19.67 17.19
CA THR A 272 25.60 -20.85 18.05
C THR A 272 26.26 -20.70 19.41
N ALA A 273 27.16 -19.71 19.58
CA ALA A 273 27.67 -19.31 20.89
C ALA A 273 28.05 -17.82 20.91
N ARG A 274 27.56 -17.08 21.91
CA ARG A 274 27.88 -15.66 22.12
C ARG A 274 29.27 -15.47 22.73
N ALA A 275 29.94 -14.38 22.37
CA ALA A 275 31.21 -13.99 22.98
C ALA A 275 31.06 -13.24 24.31
N THR A 276 29.87 -12.71 24.59
CA THR A 276 29.57 -11.91 25.79
C THR A 276 28.28 -12.41 26.47
N GLY A 277 27.87 -11.76 27.58
CA GLY A 277 26.57 -12.04 28.23
C GLY A 277 25.34 -11.47 27.49
N TYR A 278 25.55 -10.60 26.49
CA TYR A 278 24.50 -9.98 25.68
C TYR A 278 24.10 -10.86 24.49
N GLY A 279 23.08 -10.46 23.72
CA GLY A 279 22.72 -11.10 22.45
C GLY A 279 23.76 -10.91 21.34
N TYR A 280 23.48 -11.40 20.14
CA TYR A 280 24.28 -11.12 18.95
C TYR A 280 23.88 -9.77 18.37
N SER A 281 24.84 -8.93 17.99
CA SER A 281 24.55 -7.63 17.39
C SER A 281 25.43 -7.31 16.20
N VAL A 282 24.78 -6.86 15.12
CA VAL A 282 25.36 -6.69 13.78
C VAL A 282 25.01 -5.29 13.27
N TRP A 283 26.02 -4.47 13.02
CA TRP A 283 25.89 -3.18 12.34
C TRP A 283 25.56 -3.38 10.85
N GLU A 284 26.15 -4.38 10.19
CA GLU A 284 25.89 -4.62 8.76
C GLU A 284 26.19 -6.06 8.35
N PHE A 285 25.33 -6.70 7.55
CA PHE A 285 25.42 -8.04 7.02
C PHE A 285 25.28 -8.00 5.50
N ARG A 286 26.43 -7.98 4.83
CA ARG A 286 26.51 -7.88 3.38
C ARG A 286 26.51 -9.26 2.74
N VAL A 287 25.82 -9.39 1.61
CA VAL A 287 25.86 -10.58 0.74
C VAL A 287 26.40 -10.15 -0.62
N PHE A 288 27.26 -10.97 -1.22
CA PHE A 288 27.89 -10.69 -2.51
C PHE A 288 27.44 -11.70 -3.57
N THR A 289 27.11 -11.22 -4.77
CA THR A 289 26.64 -12.06 -5.90
C THR A 289 27.48 -11.90 -7.17
N GLY A 290 27.55 -12.94 -8.02
CA GLY A 290 28.27 -12.93 -9.31
C GLY A 290 27.35 -12.64 -10.51
N GLY A 291 27.82 -11.85 -11.49
CA GLY A 291 27.01 -11.34 -12.61
C GLY A 291 26.92 -12.28 -13.83
N GLY A 292 25.70 -12.62 -14.24
CA GLY A 292 25.36 -13.02 -15.60
C GLY A 292 24.46 -11.95 -16.23
N SER A 293 24.94 -11.25 -17.25
CA SER A 293 24.10 -10.36 -18.07
C SER A 293 24.66 -10.29 -19.50
N SER A 294 23.82 -10.64 -20.47
CA SER A 294 24.04 -10.46 -21.90
C SER A 294 23.91 -8.99 -22.29
N SER A 295 24.76 -8.50 -23.19
CA SER A 295 24.60 -7.20 -23.85
C SER A 295 24.78 -7.32 -25.36
N GLY A 296 23.76 -6.94 -26.12
CA GLY A 296 23.77 -6.70 -27.57
C GLY A 296 22.60 -5.76 -27.95
N PRO A 297 22.75 -4.90 -28.97
CA PRO A 297 22.25 -3.52 -28.94
C PRO A 297 20.82 -3.29 -29.43
N SER A 298 20.31 -2.10 -29.08
CA SER A 298 19.05 -1.46 -29.44
C SER A 298 18.60 -1.60 -30.90
N SER A 299 17.39 -2.15 -31.07
CA SER A 299 16.40 -1.69 -32.05
C SER A 299 14.99 -2.07 -31.55
N SER A 300 14.11 -1.07 -31.41
CA SER A 300 12.66 -1.25 -31.20
C SER A 300 12.09 -2.10 -32.35
N PRO A 301 11.31 -3.17 -32.08
CA PRO A 301 9.86 -3.01 -31.97
C PRO A 301 9.14 -3.95 -30.97
N SER A 302 7.96 -3.48 -30.51
CA SER A 302 6.76 -4.23 -30.08
C SER A 302 6.88 -5.31 -28.98
N PRO A 303 6.01 -5.27 -27.94
CA PRO A 303 6.07 -6.22 -26.84
C PRO A 303 5.54 -7.59 -27.28
N THR A 304 6.38 -8.61 -27.19
CA THR A 304 5.95 -10.00 -27.05
C THR A 304 6.66 -10.56 -25.82
N PRO A 305 5.94 -11.13 -24.84
CA PRO A 305 6.50 -11.47 -23.53
C PRO A 305 7.34 -12.76 -23.59
N SER A 306 8.46 -12.78 -22.87
CA SER A 306 9.28 -13.98 -22.68
C SER A 306 9.65 -14.12 -21.20
N GLY A 307 9.05 -15.13 -20.55
CA GLY A 307 9.53 -15.75 -19.31
C GLY A 307 8.80 -15.36 -18.03
N SER A 308 7.59 -15.87 -17.81
CA SER A 308 6.89 -15.81 -16.51
C SER A 308 7.74 -16.32 -15.34
N PRO A 309 7.66 -15.72 -14.14
CA PRO A 309 7.78 -16.49 -12.92
C PRO A 309 6.51 -17.35 -12.82
N THR A 310 6.57 -18.61 -13.27
CA THR A 310 5.46 -19.54 -13.07
C THR A 310 5.28 -19.83 -11.58
N GLY A 311 4.16 -19.40 -11.04
CA GLY A 311 3.39 -20.01 -9.95
C GLY A 311 4.15 -20.83 -8.91
N THR A 312 4.50 -20.19 -7.80
CA THR A 312 4.74 -20.93 -6.56
C THR A 312 3.43 -20.98 -5.77
N THR A 313 2.90 -22.19 -5.60
CA THR A 313 1.87 -22.47 -4.60
C THR A 313 2.37 -22.09 -3.20
N PRO A 314 1.51 -21.61 -2.28
CA PRO A 314 1.92 -21.34 -0.90
C PRO A 314 2.65 -22.53 -0.26
N PRO A 315 3.73 -22.32 0.51
CA PRO A 315 4.48 -23.41 1.14
C PRO A 315 3.60 -24.25 2.09
N GLY A 316 3.71 -25.58 2.03
CA GLY A 316 2.99 -26.48 2.93
C GLY A 316 3.16 -27.96 2.56
N ASN A 317 2.88 -28.85 3.52
CA ASN A 317 2.89 -30.30 3.32
C ASN A 317 1.56 -30.77 2.71
N TRP A 318 1.31 -30.35 1.47
CA TRP A 318 0.01 -30.49 0.81
C TRP A 318 -0.25 -31.91 0.28
N ASN A 319 -1.44 -32.44 0.54
CA ASN A 319 -1.97 -33.64 -0.11
C ASN A 319 -3.04 -33.24 -1.13
N THR A 320 -2.75 -33.37 -2.42
CA THR A 320 -3.70 -33.03 -3.49
C THR A 320 -4.94 -33.89 -3.43
N VAL A 321 -6.11 -33.27 -3.30
CA VAL A 321 -7.42 -33.93 -3.29
C VAL A 321 -8.20 -33.71 -4.59
N PHE A 322 -7.83 -32.72 -5.39
CA PHE A 322 -8.36 -32.47 -6.73
C PHE A 322 -7.34 -31.71 -7.57
N SER A 323 -7.26 -32.04 -8.86
CA SER A 323 -6.48 -31.28 -9.83
C SER A 323 -7.12 -31.39 -11.21
N ASP A 324 -7.08 -30.30 -11.97
CA ASP A 324 -7.45 -30.29 -13.39
C ASP A 324 -6.49 -29.36 -14.15
N ASN A 325 -6.01 -29.80 -15.30
CA ASN A 325 -5.14 -29.05 -16.20
C ASN A 325 -5.81 -28.76 -17.55
N PHE A 326 -7.13 -28.96 -17.63
CA PHE A 326 -7.95 -28.71 -18.82
C PHE A 326 -7.42 -29.36 -20.10
N ALA A 327 -6.86 -30.57 -19.99
CA ALA A 327 -6.44 -31.35 -21.15
C ALA A 327 -7.62 -31.62 -22.09
N GLY A 328 -7.45 -31.27 -23.37
CA GLY A 328 -8.46 -31.45 -24.40
C GLY A 328 -8.05 -30.78 -25.71
N GLY A 329 -8.77 -31.06 -26.80
CA GLY A 329 -8.53 -30.41 -28.08
C GLY A 329 -9.11 -29.00 -28.12
N SER A 330 -8.45 -28.06 -28.81
CA SER A 330 -8.94 -26.70 -28.98
C SER A 330 -10.41 -26.66 -29.39
N GLY A 331 -11.23 -25.88 -28.69
CA GLY A 331 -12.67 -25.75 -28.94
C GLY A 331 -13.55 -26.78 -28.23
N SER A 332 -12.99 -27.75 -27.51
CA SER A 332 -13.80 -28.69 -26.71
C SER A 332 -14.25 -28.10 -25.38
N ALA A 333 -15.37 -28.60 -24.85
CA ALA A 333 -15.84 -28.25 -23.51
C ALA A 333 -14.89 -28.78 -22.42
N PRO A 334 -14.84 -28.16 -21.22
CA PRO A 334 -14.12 -28.73 -20.08
C PRO A 334 -14.70 -30.09 -19.67
N SER A 335 -13.91 -30.91 -18.96
CA SER A 335 -14.31 -32.25 -18.55
C SER A 335 -15.63 -32.24 -17.77
N ALA A 336 -16.66 -32.88 -18.33
CA ALA A 336 -17.96 -33.02 -17.68
C ALA A 336 -17.91 -33.91 -16.41
N ALA A 337 -16.79 -34.60 -16.14
CA ALA A 337 -16.59 -35.29 -14.87
C ALA A 337 -16.28 -34.31 -13.72
N ASN A 338 -15.61 -33.20 -14.04
CA ASN A 338 -15.11 -32.23 -13.06
C ASN A 338 -15.95 -30.95 -13.02
N TRP A 339 -16.52 -30.53 -14.16
CA TRP A 339 -17.11 -29.20 -14.33
C TRP A 339 -18.55 -29.25 -14.82
N THR A 340 -19.32 -28.25 -14.41
CA THR A 340 -20.65 -27.93 -14.92
C THR A 340 -20.59 -26.56 -15.58
N VAL A 341 -20.89 -26.49 -16.87
CA VAL A 341 -21.07 -25.20 -17.56
C VAL A 341 -22.44 -24.64 -17.22
N ARG A 342 -22.48 -23.40 -16.74
CA ARG A 342 -23.72 -22.70 -16.41
C ARG A 342 -24.14 -21.81 -17.58
N THR A 343 -25.45 -21.66 -17.75
CA THR A 343 -26.04 -20.95 -18.88
C THR A 343 -27.22 -20.09 -18.43
N GLY A 344 -27.48 -19.00 -19.13
CA GLY A 344 -28.54 -18.05 -18.82
C GLY A 344 -28.03 -16.84 -18.04
N THR A 345 -28.94 -16.15 -17.37
CA THR A 345 -28.68 -14.96 -16.54
C THR A 345 -28.96 -15.21 -15.05
N SER A 346 -29.30 -16.44 -14.68
CA SER A 346 -29.57 -16.86 -13.31
C SER A 346 -29.50 -18.38 -13.18
N GLU A 347 -29.32 -18.88 -11.96
CA GLU A 347 -29.67 -20.26 -11.65
C GLU A 347 -31.20 -20.44 -11.77
N PRO A 348 -31.71 -21.66 -12.04
CA PRO A 348 -33.13 -21.96 -11.95
C PRO A 348 -33.68 -21.62 -10.56
N GLY A 349 -34.58 -20.64 -10.47
CA GLY A 349 -35.13 -20.14 -9.20
C GLY A 349 -34.17 -19.27 -8.38
N GLY A 350 -32.98 -18.96 -8.90
CA GLY A 350 -32.02 -18.04 -8.30
C GLY A 350 -32.33 -16.57 -8.57
N ALA A 351 -31.51 -15.69 -7.98
CA ALA A 351 -31.63 -14.25 -8.22
C ALA A 351 -31.41 -13.91 -9.70
N ALA A 352 -32.19 -12.97 -10.22
CA ALA A 352 -32.02 -12.45 -11.57
C ALA A 352 -30.64 -11.79 -11.73
N ASN A 353 -30.08 -11.84 -12.94
CA ASN A 353 -28.75 -11.26 -13.25
C ASN A 353 -27.68 -11.73 -12.26
N TRP A 354 -27.76 -13.03 -11.92
CA TRP A 354 -26.92 -13.73 -10.95
C TRP A 354 -26.81 -13.07 -9.56
N GLY A 355 -27.72 -12.14 -9.23
CA GLY A 355 -27.71 -11.38 -7.97
C GLY A 355 -26.81 -10.14 -7.96
N THR A 356 -25.98 -9.94 -9.00
CA THR A 356 -24.97 -8.87 -9.05
C THR A 356 -25.27 -7.80 -10.11
N GLY A 357 -26.33 -7.99 -10.89
CA GLY A 357 -26.71 -7.04 -11.95
C GLY A 357 -25.89 -7.16 -13.23
N GLU A 358 -25.07 -8.21 -13.35
CA GLU A 358 -24.33 -8.52 -14.57
C GLU A 358 -25.29 -8.81 -15.74
N ILE A 359 -24.91 -8.41 -16.97
CA ILE A 359 -25.83 -8.32 -18.11
C ILE A 359 -25.63 -9.39 -19.18
N GLN A 360 -24.55 -10.17 -19.09
CA GLN A 360 -24.28 -11.21 -20.09
C GLN A 360 -25.28 -12.36 -19.98
N ASN A 361 -25.57 -12.99 -21.11
CA ASN A 361 -26.18 -14.31 -21.12
C ASN A 361 -25.08 -15.38 -21.22
N ASP A 362 -24.87 -16.17 -20.17
CA ASP A 362 -23.86 -17.23 -20.17
C ASP A 362 -24.28 -18.37 -21.09
N THR A 363 -23.32 -18.94 -21.84
CA THR A 363 -23.60 -20.01 -22.80
C THR A 363 -22.56 -21.13 -22.76
N ALA A 364 -22.95 -22.31 -23.24
CA ALA A 364 -22.04 -23.42 -23.49
C ALA A 364 -21.45 -23.40 -24.92
N ASN A 365 -21.58 -22.28 -25.64
CA ASN A 365 -21.01 -22.14 -26.98
C ASN A 365 -19.47 -22.18 -26.88
N PRO A 366 -18.76 -22.93 -27.74
CA PRO A 366 -17.29 -22.92 -27.76
C PRO A 366 -16.66 -21.53 -27.95
N ALA A 367 -17.40 -20.55 -28.49
CA ALA A 367 -16.96 -19.16 -28.54
C ALA A 367 -16.89 -18.47 -27.17
N ASN A 368 -17.62 -18.98 -26.17
CA ASN A 368 -17.64 -18.47 -24.81
C ASN A 368 -16.92 -19.38 -23.81
N VAL A 369 -17.04 -20.70 -23.95
CA VAL A 369 -16.44 -21.69 -23.02
C VAL A 369 -15.76 -22.79 -23.82
N ALA A 370 -14.44 -22.77 -23.86
CA ALA A 370 -13.67 -23.80 -24.56
C ALA A 370 -12.26 -23.95 -23.99
N VAL A 371 -11.73 -25.17 -24.05
CA VAL A 371 -10.30 -25.40 -23.86
C VAL A 371 -9.53 -24.97 -25.11
N ASP A 372 -8.31 -24.47 -24.92
CA ASP A 372 -7.49 -23.88 -25.99
C ASP A 372 -6.55 -24.88 -26.70
N GLY A 373 -6.48 -26.12 -26.22
CA GLY A 373 -5.55 -27.14 -26.72
C GLY A 373 -4.16 -27.14 -26.07
N ASN A 374 -3.86 -26.17 -25.20
CA ASN A 374 -2.59 -26.02 -24.50
C ASN A 374 -2.71 -26.27 -22.98
N GLY A 375 -3.85 -26.82 -22.53
CA GLY A 375 -4.12 -27.05 -21.12
C GLY A 375 -4.71 -25.85 -20.40
N HIS A 376 -5.44 -24.99 -21.13
CA HIS A 376 -6.18 -23.88 -20.53
C HIS A 376 -7.66 -23.91 -20.91
N LEU A 377 -8.52 -23.52 -19.98
CA LEU A 377 -9.92 -23.21 -20.22
C LEU A 377 -10.09 -21.69 -20.39
N ASN A 378 -10.72 -21.28 -21.48
CA ASN A 378 -11.06 -19.88 -21.73
C ASN A 378 -12.56 -19.62 -21.50
N LEU A 379 -12.86 -18.63 -20.66
CA LEU A 379 -14.17 -18.00 -20.58
C LEU A 379 -14.07 -16.67 -21.33
N THR A 380 -14.75 -16.54 -22.47
CA THR A 380 -14.60 -15.40 -23.41
C THR A 380 -15.89 -14.61 -23.49
N ALA A 381 -15.80 -13.29 -23.30
CA ALA A 381 -16.93 -12.39 -23.45
C ALA A 381 -17.05 -11.91 -24.91
N VAL A 382 -18.24 -12.07 -25.50
CA VAL A 382 -18.51 -11.74 -26.90
C VAL A 382 -19.69 -10.80 -26.99
N ARG A 383 -19.52 -9.69 -27.72
CA ARG A 383 -20.59 -8.74 -28.04
C ARG A 383 -21.08 -8.95 -29.47
N ASP A 384 -22.39 -9.12 -29.64
CA ASP A 384 -22.99 -9.23 -30.96
C ASP A 384 -23.21 -7.85 -31.63
N GLY A 385 -23.67 -7.86 -32.89
CA GLY A 385 -23.96 -6.64 -33.65
C GLY A 385 -25.16 -5.82 -33.14
N ALA A 386 -26.03 -6.42 -32.32
CA ALA A 386 -27.13 -5.73 -31.64
C ALA A 386 -26.71 -5.13 -30.29
N GLY A 387 -25.52 -5.47 -29.80
CA GLY A 387 -24.94 -5.00 -28.56
C GLY A 387 -25.20 -5.87 -27.35
N ASN A 388 -25.77 -7.07 -27.54
CA ASN A 388 -25.93 -8.04 -26.47
C ASN A 388 -24.60 -8.74 -26.17
N TRP A 389 -24.39 -9.10 -24.92
CA TRP A 389 -23.20 -9.81 -24.45
C TRP A 389 -23.50 -11.26 -24.12
N THR A 390 -22.61 -12.16 -24.54
CA THR A 390 -22.53 -13.53 -24.04
C THR A 390 -21.19 -13.78 -23.37
N SER A 391 -21.15 -14.69 -22.40
CA SER A 391 -19.92 -15.07 -21.71
C SER A 391 -19.97 -16.52 -21.20
N GLY A 392 -19.03 -16.88 -20.33
CA GLY A 392 -18.88 -18.20 -19.75
C GLY A 392 -18.82 -18.20 -18.23
N ARG A 393 -19.47 -19.20 -17.64
CA ARG A 393 -19.46 -19.51 -16.21
C ARG A 393 -19.33 -21.02 -16.00
N VAL A 394 -18.39 -21.45 -15.17
CA VAL A 394 -18.20 -22.87 -14.84
C VAL A 394 -18.11 -23.09 -13.34
N GLU A 395 -18.71 -24.19 -12.87
CA GLU A 395 -18.67 -24.60 -11.47
C GLU A 395 -18.08 -26.02 -11.35
N SER A 396 -17.32 -26.28 -10.30
CA SER A 396 -16.91 -27.65 -9.99
C SER A 396 -18.14 -28.52 -9.64
N LYS A 397 -18.12 -29.78 -10.06
CA LYS A 397 -19.14 -30.76 -9.63
C LYS A 397 -19.01 -31.13 -8.16
N ARG A 398 -17.77 -31.12 -7.66
CA ARG A 398 -17.48 -31.25 -6.24
C ARG A 398 -17.86 -29.97 -5.49
N GLY A 399 -18.44 -30.14 -4.31
CA GLY A 399 -18.74 -29.08 -3.34
C GLY A 399 -18.25 -29.44 -1.93
N ASP A 400 -17.42 -30.46 -1.81
CA ASP A 400 -16.95 -31.05 -0.57
C ASP A 400 -15.52 -30.60 -0.21
N PHE A 401 -15.00 -29.55 -0.85
CA PHE A 401 -13.68 -29.01 -0.53
C PHE A 401 -13.74 -28.29 0.81
N ALA A 402 -13.27 -28.92 1.88
CA ALA A 402 -13.31 -28.37 3.23
C ALA A 402 -11.93 -28.48 3.89
N ALA A 403 -11.59 -27.50 4.72
CA ALA A 403 -10.45 -27.62 5.63
C ALA A 403 -10.79 -28.63 6.74
N PRO A 404 -9.99 -29.70 6.92
CA PRO A 404 -10.17 -30.60 8.06
C PRO A 404 -9.98 -29.83 9.37
N ALA A 405 -10.71 -30.19 10.41
CA ALA A 405 -10.43 -29.67 11.75
C ALA A 405 -8.99 -30.02 12.16
N GLY A 406 -8.20 -29.01 12.57
CA GLY A 406 -6.77 -29.20 12.83
C GLY A 406 -5.89 -29.31 11.60
N GLY A 407 -6.43 -29.07 10.40
CA GLY A 407 -5.72 -29.08 9.12
C GLY A 407 -5.96 -27.81 8.32
N GLN A 408 -5.47 -27.80 7.08
CA GLN A 408 -5.57 -26.67 6.16
C GLN A 408 -6.18 -27.13 4.84
N LEU A 409 -6.86 -26.23 4.13
CA LEU A 409 -7.31 -26.37 2.74
C LEU A 409 -6.60 -25.33 1.88
N LEU A 410 -5.90 -25.77 0.86
CA LEU A 410 -5.37 -24.95 -0.23
C LEU A 410 -6.31 -25.07 -1.43
N ILE A 411 -6.73 -23.93 -1.98
CA ILE A 411 -7.38 -23.80 -3.28
C ILE A 411 -6.51 -22.90 -4.15
N SER A 412 -6.12 -23.35 -5.34
CA SER A 412 -5.19 -22.61 -6.22
C SER A 412 -5.55 -22.75 -7.69
N ALA A 413 -5.38 -21.67 -8.46
CA ALA A 413 -5.52 -21.68 -9.91
C ALA A 413 -4.49 -20.76 -10.59
N GLN A 414 -3.96 -21.20 -11.73
CA GLN A 414 -3.22 -20.32 -12.65
C GLN A 414 -4.21 -19.57 -13.53
N ILE A 415 -4.17 -18.25 -13.53
CA ILE A 415 -5.14 -17.42 -14.26
C ILE A 415 -4.43 -16.27 -14.96
N LYS A 416 -4.80 -16.02 -16.20
CA LYS A 416 -4.53 -14.78 -16.92
C LYS A 416 -5.85 -14.02 -17.07
N GLN A 417 -5.89 -12.78 -16.57
CA GLN A 417 -7.07 -11.92 -16.64
C GLN A 417 -7.31 -11.41 -18.08
N PRO A 418 -8.53 -10.97 -18.43
CA PRO A 418 -8.81 -10.38 -19.73
C PRO A 418 -7.96 -9.13 -20.00
N GLY A 419 -7.20 -9.17 -21.09
CA GLY A 419 -6.44 -8.03 -21.64
C GLY A 419 -7.10 -7.51 -22.91
N VAL A 420 -7.84 -6.41 -22.82
CA VAL A 420 -8.51 -5.75 -23.96
C VAL A 420 -8.24 -4.24 -23.95
N ALA A 421 -8.43 -3.58 -25.10
CA ALA A 421 -8.17 -2.14 -25.24
C ALA A 421 -9.07 -1.27 -24.35
N ASP A 422 -10.38 -1.57 -24.31
CA ASP A 422 -11.33 -0.99 -23.37
C ASP A 422 -12.06 -2.12 -22.63
N GLY A 423 -11.68 -2.33 -21.38
CA GLY A 423 -12.25 -3.36 -20.51
C GLY A 423 -13.38 -2.87 -19.60
N THR A 424 -13.93 -1.68 -19.83
CA THR A 424 -15.01 -1.12 -19.01
C THR A 424 -16.19 -2.10 -18.92
N GLY A 425 -16.53 -2.55 -17.71
CA GLY A 425 -17.56 -3.58 -17.48
C GLY A 425 -17.08 -5.03 -17.42
N TYR A 426 -15.83 -5.36 -17.77
CA TYR A 426 -15.32 -6.73 -17.56
C TYR A 426 -15.23 -7.05 -16.06
N TRP A 427 -15.75 -8.21 -15.63
CA TRP A 427 -15.73 -8.69 -14.25
C TRP A 427 -15.29 -10.16 -14.16
N PRO A 428 -13.98 -10.47 -14.36
CA PRO A 428 -13.45 -11.81 -14.11
C PRO A 428 -13.45 -12.15 -12.61
N SER A 429 -13.79 -13.39 -12.28
CA SER A 429 -13.77 -13.89 -10.90
C SER A 429 -13.38 -15.38 -10.79
N PHE A 430 -12.71 -15.71 -9.69
CA PHE A 430 -12.43 -17.06 -9.21
C PHE A 430 -12.78 -17.14 -7.74
N ARG A 431 -13.75 -17.99 -7.40
CA ARG A 431 -14.41 -17.99 -6.10
C ARG A 431 -14.55 -19.39 -5.53
N ALA A 432 -14.52 -19.49 -4.21
CA ALA A 432 -14.98 -20.67 -3.48
C ALA A 432 -16.24 -20.29 -2.70
N ILE A 433 -17.36 -20.93 -3.04
CA ILE A 433 -18.70 -20.63 -2.50
C ILE A 433 -19.18 -21.83 -1.70
N GLY A 434 -19.78 -21.60 -0.53
CA GLY A 434 -20.33 -22.67 0.30
C GLY A 434 -21.30 -23.56 -0.48
N ALA A 435 -21.14 -24.88 -0.37
CA ALA A 435 -21.90 -25.81 -1.22
C ALA A 435 -23.42 -25.75 -1.00
N ASN A 436 -23.87 -25.26 0.15
CA ASN A 436 -25.28 -25.11 0.52
C ASN A 436 -25.93 -23.81 -0.02
N ASP A 437 -25.15 -22.91 -0.62
CA ASP A 437 -25.58 -21.61 -1.15
C ASP A 437 -26.82 -21.70 -2.07
N ARG A 438 -26.94 -22.77 -2.86
CA ARG A 438 -28.06 -22.99 -3.81
C ARG A 438 -29.45 -23.06 -3.17
N SER A 439 -29.54 -23.10 -1.84
CA SER A 439 -30.80 -23.06 -1.09
C SER A 439 -31.20 -21.66 -0.58
N GLY A 440 -30.51 -20.59 -1.04
CA GLY A 440 -30.75 -19.21 -0.60
C GLY A 440 -29.97 -18.83 0.65
N GLY A 441 -28.72 -19.32 0.75
CA GLY A 441 -27.89 -19.21 1.96
C GLY A 441 -26.88 -18.06 1.97
N TRP A 442 -26.68 -17.36 0.85
CA TRP A 442 -25.77 -16.22 0.78
C TRP A 442 -26.25 -15.02 1.64
N PRO A 443 -25.37 -14.31 2.35
CA PRO A 443 -23.91 -14.54 2.47
C PRO A 443 -23.54 -15.48 3.62
N ALA A 444 -24.51 -15.91 4.44
CA ALA A 444 -24.29 -16.69 5.65
C ALA A 444 -23.52 -18.01 5.41
N THR A 445 -23.69 -18.65 4.26
CA THR A 445 -22.95 -19.88 3.88
C THR A 445 -21.54 -19.64 3.37
N GLY A 446 -21.05 -18.39 3.40
CA GLY A 446 -19.70 -18.05 2.98
C GLY A 446 -19.50 -18.01 1.46
N GLU A 447 -18.88 -16.93 1.01
CA GLU A 447 -18.27 -16.83 -0.31
C GLU A 447 -16.89 -16.21 -0.15
N THR A 448 -15.90 -16.82 -0.78
CA THR A 448 -14.54 -16.30 -0.78
C THR A 448 -14.09 -16.05 -2.20
N ASP A 449 -13.85 -14.78 -2.49
CA ASP A 449 -13.27 -14.32 -3.73
C ASP A 449 -11.77 -14.49 -3.65
N ILE A 450 -11.24 -15.44 -4.41
CA ILE A 450 -9.80 -15.71 -4.49
C ILE A 450 -9.16 -14.77 -5.51
N LEU A 451 -9.91 -14.43 -6.55
CA LEU A 451 -9.66 -13.33 -7.47
C LEU A 451 -10.97 -12.68 -7.87
N GLU A 452 -11.01 -11.36 -7.79
CA GLU A 452 -11.89 -10.51 -8.57
C GLU A 452 -11.10 -9.36 -9.20
N ASN A 453 -11.62 -8.84 -10.30
CA ASN A 453 -11.19 -7.59 -10.92
C ASN A 453 -12.39 -6.99 -11.65
N VAL A 454 -12.38 -5.67 -11.85
CA VAL A 454 -13.37 -4.99 -12.66
C VAL A 454 -12.76 -4.00 -13.66
N ASN A 455 -13.49 -3.72 -14.73
CA ASN A 455 -13.19 -2.66 -15.70
C ASN A 455 -11.85 -2.84 -16.45
N GLY A 456 -11.34 -4.07 -16.54
CA GLY A 456 -10.10 -4.39 -17.24
C GLY A 456 -8.89 -3.66 -16.66
N ARG A 457 -8.85 -3.50 -15.35
CA ARG A 457 -7.72 -2.88 -14.63
C ARG A 457 -6.58 -3.89 -14.49
N SER A 458 -5.34 -3.46 -14.31
CA SER A 458 -4.23 -4.36 -13.93
C SER A 458 -4.19 -4.49 -12.40
N GLN A 459 -5.29 -4.97 -11.82
CA GLN A 459 -5.55 -5.01 -10.38
C GLN A 459 -6.15 -6.37 -9.97
N THR A 460 -6.29 -6.64 -8.68
CA THR A 460 -7.12 -7.75 -8.20
C THR A 460 -7.58 -7.48 -6.76
N SER A 461 -8.71 -8.04 -6.37
CA SER A 461 -9.18 -8.11 -4.99
C SER A 461 -9.41 -9.54 -4.56
N ALA A 462 -9.27 -9.79 -3.27
CA ALA A 462 -9.73 -10.98 -2.57
C ALA A 462 -10.68 -10.55 -1.45
N THR A 463 -11.76 -11.29 -1.24
CA THR A 463 -12.83 -10.87 -0.33
C THR A 463 -13.44 -12.08 0.38
N LEU A 464 -13.82 -11.91 1.64
CA LEU A 464 -14.73 -12.82 2.35
C LEU A 464 -16.10 -12.16 2.48
N HIS A 465 -17.13 -12.85 1.99
CA HIS A 465 -18.53 -12.55 2.24
C HIS A 465 -19.10 -13.52 3.29
N CYS A 466 -19.78 -12.99 4.30
CA CYS A 466 -20.30 -13.76 5.42
C CYS A 466 -21.47 -13.08 6.15
N GLY A 467 -22.14 -13.82 7.03
CA GLY A 467 -23.09 -13.26 7.99
C GLY A 467 -24.37 -12.72 7.34
N THR A 468 -24.62 -11.42 7.51
CA THR A 468 -25.90 -10.77 7.16
C THR A 468 -25.73 -9.70 6.10
N ALA A 469 -26.61 -9.70 5.09
CA ALA A 469 -26.71 -8.61 4.11
C ALA A 469 -28.01 -7.80 4.24
N PRO A 470 -27.95 -6.45 4.15
CA PRO A 470 -26.76 -5.62 4.12
C PRO A 470 -26.12 -5.46 5.53
N GLY A 471 -24.83 -5.15 5.58
CA GLY A 471 -24.06 -4.89 6.80
C GLY A 471 -23.46 -6.15 7.41
N GLY A 472 -23.71 -6.36 8.71
CA GLY A 472 -23.13 -7.47 9.47
C GLY A 472 -21.61 -7.36 9.65
N ASN A 473 -21.02 -8.40 10.24
CA ASN A 473 -19.60 -8.42 10.59
C ASN A 473 -18.68 -8.43 9.36
N CYS A 474 -19.17 -8.91 8.21
CA CYS A 474 -18.45 -8.86 6.93
C CYS A 474 -18.72 -7.60 6.08
N ASN A 475 -19.54 -6.64 6.54
CA ASN A 475 -19.83 -5.40 5.79
C ASN A 475 -20.44 -5.61 4.39
N GLU A 476 -21.48 -6.43 4.32
CA GLU A 476 -22.17 -6.75 3.09
C GLU A 476 -22.91 -5.53 2.50
N TYR A 477 -22.94 -5.34 1.19
CA TYR A 477 -22.52 -6.24 0.12
C TYR A 477 -21.04 -6.12 -0.29
N ASN A 478 -20.20 -5.40 0.48
CA ASN A 478 -18.82 -5.16 0.10
C ASN A 478 -17.87 -6.28 0.52
N GLY A 479 -18.19 -6.99 1.61
CA GLY A 479 -17.34 -8.04 2.17
C GLY A 479 -16.08 -7.51 2.87
N MET A 480 -15.35 -8.42 3.52
CA MET A 480 -14.02 -8.14 4.07
C MET A 480 -12.95 -8.28 2.99
N THR A 481 -12.60 -7.16 2.38
CA THR A 481 -11.81 -7.14 1.14
C THR A 481 -10.36 -6.71 1.33
N SER A 482 -9.48 -7.27 0.50
CA SER A 482 -8.09 -6.84 0.31
C SER A 482 -7.97 -5.47 -0.36
N GLY A 483 -9.10 -4.87 -0.75
CA GLY A 483 -9.14 -3.74 -1.67
C GLY A 483 -8.77 -4.15 -3.10
N LEU A 484 -9.26 -3.39 -4.07
CA LEU A 484 -8.86 -3.54 -5.47
C LEU A 484 -7.46 -2.92 -5.65
N ALA A 485 -6.40 -3.72 -5.52
CA ALA A 485 -5.03 -3.22 -5.50
C ALA A 485 -4.22 -3.71 -6.72
N SER A 486 -3.07 -3.08 -6.97
CA SER A 486 -2.20 -3.36 -8.12
C SER A 486 -1.88 -4.84 -8.30
N CYS A 487 -1.89 -5.29 -9.55
CA CYS A 487 -1.55 -6.64 -10.00
C CYS A 487 -0.79 -6.50 -11.34
N PRO A 488 0.48 -6.06 -11.31
CA PRO A 488 1.26 -5.85 -12.54
C PRO A 488 1.42 -7.16 -13.31
N GLY A 489 1.14 -7.14 -14.61
CA GLY A 489 1.27 -8.32 -15.49
C GLY A 489 0.05 -9.25 -15.51
N CYS A 490 -0.93 -9.07 -14.62
CA CYS A 490 -2.05 -9.99 -14.47
C CYS A 490 -2.97 -10.11 -15.70
N GLN A 491 -2.91 -9.13 -16.61
CA GLN A 491 -3.61 -9.15 -17.90
C GLN A 491 -2.74 -9.67 -19.07
N SER A 492 -1.41 -9.67 -18.93
CA SER A 492 -0.48 -10.10 -19.98
C SER A 492 -0.02 -11.54 -19.82
N ASP A 493 0.10 -12.02 -18.57
CA ASP A 493 0.70 -13.31 -18.23
C ASP A 493 -0.16 -14.09 -17.24
N TYR A 494 0.16 -15.37 -17.05
CA TYR A 494 -0.47 -16.19 -16.03
C TYR A 494 0.13 -15.92 -14.66
N HIS A 495 -0.73 -15.72 -13.68
CA HIS A 495 -0.39 -15.61 -12.26
C HIS A 495 -1.12 -16.69 -11.46
N THR A 496 -0.55 -17.08 -10.33
CA THR A 496 -1.17 -18.08 -9.43
C THR A 496 -1.92 -17.38 -8.31
N TYR A 497 -3.23 -17.60 -8.28
CA TYR A 497 -4.13 -17.11 -7.24
C TYR A 497 -4.43 -18.27 -6.31
N SER A 498 -4.17 -18.09 -5.02
CA SER A 498 -4.38 -19.13 -4.03
C SER A 498 -5.07 -18.60 -2.79
N GLN A 499 -5.76 -19.50 -2.11
CA GLN A 499 -6.32 -19.32 -0.79
C GLN A 499 -5.93 -20.49 0.10
N VAL A 500 -5.61 -20.19 1.36
CA VAL A 500 -5.41 -21.17 2.42
C VAL A 500 -6.42 -20.90 3.54
N ILE A 501 -7.34 -21.83 3.77
CA ILE A 501 -8.19 -21.88 4.96
C ILE A 501 -7.46 -22.73 6.01
N ASP A 502 -7.17 -22.15 7.16
CA ASP A 502 -6.29 -22.72 8.17
C ASP A 502 -6.99 -22.89 9.51
N ARG A 503 -7.23 -24.15 9.85
CA ARG A 503 -7.88 -24.59 11.08
C ARG A 503 -6.92 -25.24 12.06
N THR A 504 -5.63 -24.95 11.93
CA THR A 504 -4.56 -25.46 12.80
C THR A 504 -4.32 -24.59 14.03
N VAL A 505 -4.90 -23.38 14.04
CA VAL A 505 -4.81 -22.37 15.11
C VAL A 505 -6.16 -22.14 15.75
N SER A 506 -6.17 -21.69 17.01
CA SER A 506 -7.43 -21.45 17.75
C SER A 506 -8.26 -20.31 17.18
N ASP A 507 -7.61 -19.25 16.71
CA ASP A 507 -8.24 -18.19 15.92
C ASP A 507 -8.04 -18.56 14.45
N GLU A 508 -8.99 -19.32 13.90
CA GLU A 508 -8.89 -19.84 12.53
C GLU A 508 -8.74 -18.68 11.54
N GLN A 509 -8.09 -18.94 10.39
CA GLN A 509 -7.73 -17.87 9.45
C GLN A 509 -7.88 -18.29 7.99
N ILE A 510 -8.26 -17.34 7.14
CA ILE A 510 -8.18 -17.45 5.68
C ILE A 510 -7.07 -16.50 5.22
N ARG A 511 -6.16 -17.00 4.39
CA ARG A 511 -5.05 -16.24 3.80
C ARG A 511 -5.08 -16.37 2.29
N TRP A 512 -4.96 -15.25 1.59
CA TRP A 512 -4.95 -15.21 0.12
C TRP A 512 -3.57 -14.85 -0.39
N TYR A 513 -3.20 -15.40 -1.54
CA TYR A 513 -1.87 -15.27 -2.12
C TYR A 513 -1.95 -14.98 -3.62
N LEU A 514 -1.02 -14.14 -4.07
CA LEU A 514 -0.68 -13.92 -5.48
C LEU A 514 0.76 -14.36 -5.70
N ASP A 515 0.97 -15.34 -6.57
CA ASP A 515 2.28 -15.95 -6.86
C ASP A 515 3.04 -16.39 -5.60
N GLY A 516 2.30 -16.96 -4.64
CA GLY A 516 2.84 -17.47 -3.38
C GLY A 516 3.16 -16.39 -2.33
N ARG A 517 2.94 -15.11 -2.62
CA ARG A 517 3.08 -14.00 -1.67
C ARG A 517 1.71 -13.63 -1.12
N GLN A 518 1.58 -13.50 0.21
CA GLN A 518 0.32 -13.17 0.83
C GLN A 518 -0.14 -11.77 0.38
N ILE A 519 -1.44 -11.63 0.11
CA ILE A 519 -2.08 -10.38 -0.31
C ILE A 519 -3.26 -9.99 0.56
N TRP A 520 -3.78 -10.92 1.38
CA TRP A 520 -4.88 -10.66 2.29
C TRP A 520 -5.02 -11.72 3.38
N GLN A 521 -5.68 -11.35 4.47
CA GLN A 521 -6.01 -12.23 5.58
C GLN A 521 -7.30 -11.80 6.28
N VAL A 522 -8.11 -12.78 6.70
CA VAL A 522 -9.23 -12.61 7.62
C VAL A 522 -9.18 -13.71 8.68
N ASN A 523 -9.34 -13.36 9.94
CA ASN A 523 -9.38 -14.27 11.08
C ASN A 523 -10.79 -14.41 11.63
N GLU A 524 -11.08 -15.55 12.27
CA GLU A 524 -12.34 -15.84 12.97
C GLU A 524 -12.70 -14.71 13.97
N SER A 525 -11.71 -14.20 14.68
CA SER A 525 -11.85 -13.10 15.63
C SER A 525 -12.36 -11.78 15.04
N GLN A 526 -12.22 -11.57 13.73
CA GLN A 526 -12.63 -10.36 13.03
C GLN A 526 -14.07 -10.41 12.51
N VAL A 527 -14.69 -11.60 12.48
CA VAL A 527 -16.08 -11.78 12.02
C VAL A 527 -17.00 -12.35 13.09
N GLY A 528 -16.43 -12.90 14.17
CA GLY A 528 -17.18 -13.56 15.24
C GLY A 528 -17.36 -15.07 14.97
N THR A 529 -17.32 -15.87 16.03
CA THR A 529 -17.25 -17.34 15.95
C THR A 529 -18.48 -17.96 15.29
N THR A 530 -19.65 -17.31 15.40
CA THR A 530 -20.90 -17.79 14.80
C THR A 530 -20.90 -17.61 13.28
N ASP A 531 -20.58 -16.40 12.81
CA ASP A 531 -20.54 -16.09 11.38
C ASP A 531 -19.41 -16.85 10.70
N TRP A 532 -18.24 -16.98 11.35
CA TRP A 532 -17.13 -17.79 10.85
C TRP A 532 -17.53 -19.24 10.64
N LYS A 533 -18.09 -19.89 11.67
CA LYS A 533 -18.51 -21.29 11.58
C LYS A 533 -19.51 -21.51 10.43
N ASN A 534 -20.46 -20.61 10.27
CA ASN A 534 -21.46 -20.74 9.20
C ASN A 534 -20.86 -20.55 7.80
N ALA A 535 -19.83 -19.70 7.67
CA ALA A 535 -19.20 -19.35 6.40
C ALA A 535 -18.03 -20.26 6.00
N VAL A 536 -17.36 -20.91 6.97
CA VAL A 536 -16.07 -21.58 6.76
C VAL A 536 -16.10 -23.08 7.09
N ASP A 537 -16.85 -23.52 8.11
CA ASP A 537 -16.81 -24.90 8.63
C ASP A 537 -17.64 -25.90 7.80
N HIS A 538 -17.51 -25.85 6.47
CA HIS A 538 -18.17 -26.77 5.54
C HIS A 538 -17.40 -26.89 4.22
N GLY A 539 -17.97 -27.66 3.28
CA GLY A 539 -17.42 -27.82 1.94
C GLY A 539 -17.74 -26.62 1.03
N PHE A 540 -16.80 -26.32 0.14
CA PHE A 540 -16.90 -25.31 -0.91
C PHE A 540 -16.96 -25.96 -2.29
N LYS A 541 -17.69 -25.32 -3.21
CA LYS A 541 -17.56 -25.51 -4.66
C LYS A 541 -16.70 -24.37 -5.24
N LEU A 542 -16.01 -24.65 -6.34
CA LEU A 542 -15.24 -23.65 -7.08
C LEU A 542 -16.09 -23.07 -8.21
N VAL A 543 -15.99 -21.76 -8.42
CA VAL A 543 -16.68 -21.04 -9.50
C VAL A 543 -15.69 -20.16 -10.23
N PHE A 544 -15.65 -20.29 -11.56
CA PHE A 544 -15.00 -19.32 -12.45
C PHE A 544 -16.08 -18.64 -13.29
N ASN A 545 -16.02 -17.32 -13.37
CA ASN A 545 -16.99 -16.51 -14.11
C ASN A 545 -16.29 -15.34 -14.79
N LEU A 546 -16.71 -15.03 -16.01
CA LEU A 546 -16.38 -13.77 -16.66
C LEU A 546 -17.67 -12.96 -16.83
N GLY A 547 -18.00 -12.17 -15.82
CA GLY A 547 -19.15 -11.26 -15.84
C GLY A 547 -18.93 -10.04 -16.74
N ILE A 548 -20.04 -9.44 -17.19
CA ILE A 548 -20.05 -8.18 -17.93
C ILE A 548 -21.08 -7.23 -17.32
N GLY A 549 -20.63 -6.05 -16.89
CA GLY A 549 -21.45 -5.06 -16.19
C GLY A 549 -21.76 -5.48 -14.75
N GLY A 550 -22.64 -4.73 -14.10
CA GLY A 550 -23.12 -5.04 -12.75
C GLY A 550 -22.57 -4.10 -11.68
N SER A 551 -23.00 -4.33 -10.44
CA SER A 551 -22.84 -3.40 -9.33
C SER A 551 -21.38 -3.03 -9.06
N PHE A 552 -20.46 -4.00 -9.10
CA PHE A 552 -19.06 -3.76 -8.76
C PHE A 552 -18.30 -2.97 -9.87
N PRO A 553 -18.35 -3.37 -11.16
CA PRO A 553 -17.82 -2.54 -12.24
C PRO A 553 -18.41 -1.12 -12.28
N ASP A 554 -19.73 -0.99 -12.09
CA ASP A 554 -20.42 0.30 -12.12
C ASP A 554 -19.98 1.22 -10.98
N SER A 555 -19.89 0.68 -9.76
CA SER A 555 -19.41 1.40 -8.58
C SER A 555 -17.98 1.92 -8.77
N VAL A 556 -17.08 1.07 -9.29
CA VAL A 556 -15.66 1.42 -9.48
C VAL A 556 -15.44 2.45 -10.59
N CYS A 557 -16.25 2.45 -11.65
CA CYS A 557 -16.13 3.49 -12.70
C CYS A 557 -16.95 4.75 -12.40
N GLY A 558 -17.91 4.69 -11.46
CA GLY A 558 -18.89 5.75 -11.24
C GLY A 558 -19.83 5.97 -12.43
N CYS A 559 -20.11 4.90 -13.19
CA CYS A 559 -20.77 4.93 -14.49
C CYS A 559 -21.55 3.64 -14.73
N THR A 560 -22.45 3.61 -15.71
CA THR A 560 -23.10 2.35 -16.13
C THR A 560 -22.18 1.61 -17.10
N THR A 561 -21.90 0.34 -16.82
CA THR A 561 -21.05 -0.52 -17.63
C THR A 561 -21.83 -1.74 -18.16
N PRO A 562 -21.37 -2.36 -19.26
CA PRO A 562 -20.32 -1.91 -20.17
C PRO A 562 -20.75 -0.69 -21.00
N SER A 563 -19.77 0.06 -21.51
CA SER A 563 -20.01 1.14 -22.47
C SER A 563 -20.13 0.61 -23.91
N ALA A 564 -20.61 1.43 -24.84
CA ALA A 564 -20.62 1.10 -26.27
C ALA A 564 -19.21 0.95 -26.90
N THR A 565 -18.17 1.47 -26.25
CA THR A 565 -16.76 1.35 -26.68
C THR A 565 -16.05 0.14 -26.10
N THR A 566 -16.68 -0.55 -25.14
CA THR A 566 -16.14 -1.75 -24.52
C THR A 566 -15.78 -2.79 -25.57
N THR A 567 -14.52 -3.23 -25.53
CA THR A 567 -13.95 -4.12 -26.53
C THR A 567 -14.44 -5.54 -26.32
N SER A 568 -14.97 -6.18 -27.37
CA SER A 568 -15.38 -7.59 -27.36
C SER A 568 -14.18 -8.55 -27.48
N GLY A 569 -14.32 -9.76 -26.94
CA GLY A 569 -13.37 -10.87 -27.16
C GLY A 569 -12.32 -11.07 -26.08
N GLY A 570 -12.40 -10.34 -24.96
CA GLY A 570 -11.53 -10.59 -23.81
C GLY A 570 -11.84 -11.93 -23.14
N ALA A 571 -10.80 -12.66 -22.75
CA ALA A 571 -10.93 -13.97 -22.13
C ALA A 571 -10.28 -14.03 -20.75
N LEU A 572 -11.00 -14.62 -19.79
CA LEU A 572 -10.43 -15.15 -18.55
C LEU A 572 -9.87 -16.53 -18.88
N SER A 573 -8.54 -16.65 -18.84
CA SER A 573 -7.84 -17.87 -19.24
C SER A 573 -7.32 -18.60 -18.01
N ILE A 574 -7.73 -19.85 -17.84
CA ILE A 574 -7.54 -20.62 -16.61
C ILE A 574 -6.66 -21.82 -16.94
N GLY A 575 -5.49 -21.90 -16.34
CA GLY A 575 -4.58 -23.04 -16.40
C GLY A 575 -4.86 -24.06 -15.29
N THR A 576 -3.80 -24.59 -14.69
CA THR A 576 -3.95 -25.66 -13.68
C THR A 576 -4.74 -25.17 -12.47
N VAL A 577 -5.74 -25.97 -12.06
CA VAL A 577 -6.48 -25.81 -10.81
C VAL A 577 -6.08 -26.95 -9.87
N THR A 578 -5.79 -26.62 -8.62
CA THR A 578 -5.40 -27.60 -7.59
C THR A 578 -6.11 -27.30 -6.28
N VAL A 579 -6.64 -28.35 -5.65
CA VAL A 579 -7.12 -28.33 -4.27
C VAL A 579 -6.34 -29.36 -3.48
N ALA A 580 -5.81 -28.97 -2.32
CA ALA A 580 -5.04 -29.85 -1.47
C ALA A 580 -5.35 -29.61 0.02
N THR A 581 -5.09 -30.61 0.85
CA THR A 581 -5.31 -30.51 2.30
C THR A 581 -4.10 -30.96 3.10
N THR A 582 -4.03 -30.48 4.34
CA THR A 582 -3.17 -31.05 5.39
C THR A 582 -4.04 -31.69 6.47
N THR A 583 -3.43 -32.52 7.32
CA THR A 583 -4.08 -33.12 8.48
C THR A 583 -3.31 -32.78 9.75
N GLY A 584 -4.00 -32.75 10.88
CA GLY A 584 -3.40 -32.43 12.17
C GLY A 584 -4.41 -32.59 13.30
N THR A 585 -4.02 -32.14 14.50
CA THR A 585 -4.88 -32.18 15.69
C THR A 585 -5.56 -30.82 15.84
N ALA A 586 -6.88 -30.83 16.03
CA ALA A 586 -7.65 -29.60 16.20
C ALA A 586 -7.23 -28.87 17.49
N PRO A 587 -6.97 -27.55 17.43
CA PRO A 587 -6.75 -26.74 18.61
C PRO A 587 -8.06 -26.54 19.39
N ALA A 588 -7.98 -25.92 20.57
CA ALA A 588 -9.18 -25.49 21.27
C ALA A 588 -9.89 -24.40 20.45
N ALA A 589 -11.21 -24.51 20.29
CA ALA A 589 -12.02 -23.54 19.56
C ALA A 589 -11.97 -22.16 20.23
N LEU A 590 -12.00 -21.10 19.41
CA LEU A 590 -12.22 -19.75 19.88
C LEU A 590 -13.61 -19.66 20.52
N THR A 591 -13.71 -18.94 21.65
CA THR A 591 -14.99 -18.72 22.34
C THR A 591 -15.08 -17.27 22.80
N ASP A 592 -16.30 -16.74 22.85
CA ASP A 592 -16.58 -15.46 23.48
C ASP A 592 -16.77 -15.62 25.00
N PRO A 593 -16.25 -14.68 25.80
CA PRO A 593 -16.54 -14.65 27.23
C PRO A 593 -18.04 -14.33 27.46
N PRO A 594 -18.66 -14.87 28.52
CA PRO A 594 -20.03 -14.50 28.86
C PRO A 594 -20.11 -13.05 29.34
N VAL A 595 -21.23 -12.39 29.08
CA VAL A 595 -21.53 -11.06 29.63
C VAL A 595 -21.61 -11.16 31.17
N PRO A 596 -20.83 -10.37 31.93
CA PRO A 596 -20.88 -10.36 33.38
C PRO A 596 -22.29 -10.01 33.90
N THR A 597 -22.65 -10.54 35.07
CA THR A 597 -23.90 -10.16 35.74
C THR A 597 -23.64 -9.07 36.79
N GLY A 598 -24.63 -8.19 36.98
CA GLY A 598 -24.58 -7.12 37.97
C GLY A 598 -24.10 -5.78 37.39
N LYS A 599 -24.51 -4.69 38.05
CA LYS A 599 -24.16 -3.33 37.64
C LYS A 599 -22.70 -3.00 37.88
N SER A 600 -22.15 -2.10 37.07
CA SER A 600 -20.94 -1.38 37.44
C SER A 600 -21.23 -0.31 38.48
N THR A 601 -20.22 0.00 39.28
CA THR A 601 -20.22 1.17 40.16
C THR A 601 -18.95 1.96 39.88
N VAL A 602 -19.10 3.18 39.39
CA VAL A 602 -18.02 4.04 38.94
C VAL A 602 -18.00 5.30 39.78
N LYS A 603 -16.85 5.65 40.33
CA LYS A 603 -16.72 6.82 41.23
C LYS A 603 -15.49 7.63 40.89
N VAL A 604 -15.68 8.94 40.74
CA VAL A 604 -14.61 9.93 40.81
C VAL A 604 -14.39 10.25 42.29
N THR A 605 -13.16 10.04 42.77
CA THR A 605 -12.81 10.22 44.19
C THR A 605 -11.51 11.01 44.32
N GLY A 606 -11.28 11.61 45.48
CA GLY A 606 -10.06 12.37 45.76
C GLY A 606 -10.34 13.84 46.07
N SER A 607 -9.29 14.66 45.90
CA SER A 607 -9.33 16.10 46.14
C SER A 607 -8.32 16.81 45.25
N GLN A 608 -8.22 18.14 45.34
CA GLN A 608 -7.42 18.99 44.44
C GLN A 608 -6.03 18.41 44.12
N GLY A 609 -5.79 18.03 42.86
CA GLY A 609 -4.51 17.50 42.39
C GLY A 609 -4.25 16.02 42.71
N SER A 610 -5.22 15.32 43.32
CA SER A 610 -5.13 13.91 43.71
C SER A 610 -6.47 13.19 43.51
N TRP A 611 -7.05 13.34 42.32
CA TRP A 611 -8.25 12.64 41.87
C TRP A 611 -7.93 11.28 41.27
N GLY A 612 -8.88 10.35 41.38
CA GLY A 612 -8.84 9.05 40.73
C GLY A 612 -10.23 8.61 40.31
N LEU A 613 -10.29 7.83 39.23
CA LEU A 613 -11.48 7.13 38.78
C LEU A 613 -11.39 5.68 39.27
N SER A 614 -12.50 5.14 39.74
CA SER A 614 -12.59 3.73 40.13
C SER A 614 -13.78 3.06 39.49
N VAL A 615 -13.63 1.79 39.13
CA VAL A 615 -14.68 0.91 38.61
C VAL A 615 -14.76 -0.30 39.53
N ASN A 616 -15.93 -0.51 40.14
CA ASN A 616 -16.17 -1.55 41.14
C ASN A 616 -15.14 -1.49 42.29
N GLY A 617 -14.76 -0.28 42.70
CA GLY A 617 -13.77 -0.03 43.75
C GLY A 617 -12.31 -0.22 43.33
N GLN A 618 -12.03 -0.63 42.09
CA GLN A 618 -10.66 -0.77 41.58
C GLN A 618 -10.22 0.50 40.84
N PRO A 619 -8.96 0.97 41.00
CA PRO A 619 -8.44 2.09 40.24
C PRO A 619 -8.57 1.88 38.72
N TYR A 620 -8.97 2.93 38.02
CA TYR A 620 -9.25 2.89 36.59
C TYR A 620 -8.66 4.11 35.90
N GLN A 621 -7.76 3.89 34.94
CA GLN A 621 -7.30 4.95 34.03
C GLN A 621 -8.00 4.75 32.69
N LEU A 622 -8.65 5.80 32.19
CA LEU A 622 -9.40 5.74 30.93
C LEU A 622 -8.42 5.67 29.75
N LYS A 623 -8.30 4.48 29.15
CA LYS A 623 -7.52 4.19 27.95
C LYS A 623 -8.49 3.86 26.82
N GLY A 624 -9.02 4.89 26.20
CA GLY A 624 -10.18 4.75 25.34
C GLY A 624 -9.93 5.07 23.88
N VAL A 625 -10.91 4.69 23.07
CA VAL A 625 -11.09 5.17 21.70
C VAL A 625 -12.56 5.57 21.50
N THR A 626 -12.84 6.51 20.62
CA THR A 626 -14.21 6.71 20.14
C THR A 626 -14.63 5.54 19.24
N TRP A 627 -15.93 5.24 19.21
CA TRP A 627 -16.50 4.08 18.53
C TRP A 627 -17.22 4.48 17.25
N GLY A 628 -16.67 4.08 16.10
CA GLY A 628 -17.26 4.29 14.77
C GLY A 628 -18.11 3.15 14.19
N PRO A 629 -17.83 1.85 14.42
CA PRO A 629 -18.60 0.76 13.80
C PRO A 629 -20.07 0.71 14.23
N ALA A 630 -20.87 -0.09 13.52
CA ALA A 630 -22.24 -0.35 13.93
C ALA A 630 -22.27 -1.05 15.30
N GLN A 631 -23.19 -0.65 16.18
CA GLN A 631 -23.32 -1.22 17.51
C GLN A 631 -23.56 -2.75 17.47
N SER A 632 -24.26 -3.23 16.44
CA SER A 632 -24.58 -4.64 16.23
C SER A 632 -23.38 -5.52 15.84
N THR A 633 -22.26 -4.94 15.41
CA THR A 633 -21.04 -5.68 15.01
C THR A 633 -19.95 -5.62 16.07
N ALA A 634 -20.32 -5.26 17.30
CA ALA A 634 -19.36 -4.94 18.34
C ALA A 634 -18.46 -6.13 18.72
N ASP A 635 -19.00 -7.36 18.69
CA ASP A 635 -18.30 -8.61 19.01
C ASP A 635 -17.07 -8.85 18.12
N ALA A 636 -17.17 -8.51 16.84
CA ALA A 636 -16.10 -8.61 15.84
C ALA A 636 -14.88 -7.71 16.11
N HIS A 637 -14.99 -6.75 17.04
CA HIS A 637 -13.94 -5.78 17.32
C HIS A 637 -13.35 -5.89 18.73
N MET A 638 -14.04 -6.54 19.68
CA MET A 638 -13.64 -6.50 21.10
C MET A 638 -12.29 -7.17 21.36
N ARG A 639 -11.98 -8.26 20.65
CA ARG A 639 -10.68 -8.94 20.77
C ARG A 639 -9.54 -8.02 20.33
N ASP A 640 -9.73 -7.31 19.23
CA ASP A 640 -8.75 -6.37 18.68
C ASP A 640 -8.53 -5.18 19.62
N LEU A 641 -9.60 -4.54 20.07
CA LEU A 641 -9.56 -3.46 21.06
C LEU A 641 -8.89 -3.91 22.36
N LYS A 642 -9.20 -5.11 22.85
CA LYS A 642 -8.55 -5.67 24.04
C LYS A 642 -7.06 -5.87 23.81
N ALA A 643 -6.65 -6.36 22.64
CA ALA A 643 -5.25 -6.51 22.26
C ALA A 643 -4.53 -5.15 22.16
N MET A 644 -5.22 -4.09 21.73
CA MET A 644 -4.69 -2.72 21.78
C MET A 644 -4.48 -2.21 23.22
N GLY A 645 -5.02 -2.88 24.25
CA GLY A 645 -5.01 -2.39 25.61
C GLY A 645 -6.08 -1.33 25.87
N VAL A 646 -7.04 -1.17 24.94
CA VAL A 646 -8.23 -0.33 25.15
C VAL A 646 -9.06 -0.94 26.27
N ASN A 647 -9.50 -0.10 27.20
CA ASN A 647 -10.42 -0.47 28.26
C ASN A 647 -11.74 0.31 28.19
N THR A 648 -11.80 1.39 27.40
CA THR A 648 -12.96 2.28 27.32
C THR A 648 -13.35 2.56 25.87
N LEU A 649 -14.65 2.61 25.59
CA LEU A 649 -15.21 3.09 24.34
C LEU A 649 -16.04 4.35 24.61
N ARG A 650 -16.13 5.27 23.65
CA ARG A 650 -17.05 6.42 23.72
C ARG A 650 -17.97 6.45 22.52
N THR A 651 -19.26 6.67 22.78
CA THR A 651 -20.28 6.93 21.78
C THR A 651 -20.85 8.33 21.95
N TRP A 652 -21.41 8.91 20.88
CA TRP A 652 -22.10 10.20 20.93
C TRP A 652 -23.59 10.07 21.26
N GLY A 653 -24.15 8.86 21.18
CA GLY A 653 -25.57 8.59 21.40
C GLY A 653 -25.80 7.30 22.18
N THR A 654 -26.95 7.24 22.85
CA THR A 654 -27.44 6.09 23.60
C THR A 654 -28.94 5.91 23.33
N ASP A 655 -29.32 4.72 22.90
CA ASP A 655 -30.68 4.32 22.54
C ASP A 655 -30.87 2.80 22.64
N ALA A 656 -32.00 2.28 22.13
CA ALA A 656 -32.30 0.84 22.13
C ALA A 656 -31.21 -0.02 21.46
N GLY A 657 -30.52 0.53 20.46
CA GLY A 657 -29.47 -0.13 19.69
C GLY A 657 -28.12 -0.18 20.41
N SER A 658 -27.98 0.44 21.58
CA SER A 658 -26.71 0.49 22.33
C SER A 658 -26.39 -0.82 23.08
N LYS A 659 -27.39 -1.68 23.30
CA LYS A 659 -27.22 -2.91 24.09
C LYS A 659 -26.12 -3.85 23.56
N PRO A 660 -26.03 -4.16 22.25
CA PRO A 660 -25.02 -5.10 21.75
C PRO A 660 -23.57 -4.63 22.02
N LEU A 661 -23.28 -3.33 21.89
CA LEU A 661 -21.97 -2.78 22.25
C LEU A 661 -21.71 -2.89 23.75
N LEU A 662 -22.70 -2.54 24.58
CA LEU A 662 -22.56 -2.63 26.04
C LEU A 662 -22.32 -4.07 26.50
N ASP A 663 -23.02 -5.04 25.92
CA ASP A 663 -22.84 -6.47 26.18
C ASP A 663 -21.43 -6.92 25.79
N ALA A 664 -21.03 -6.66 24.54
CA ALA A 664 -19.73 -7.05 24.01
C ALA A 664 -18.58 -6.41 24.78
N ALA A 665 -18.65 -5.10 25.06
CA ALA A 665 -17.65 -4.41 25.85
C ALA A 665 -17.53 -5.03 27.26
N ALA A 666 -18.66 -5.27 27.94
CA ALA A 666 -18.64 -5.85 29.28
C ALA A 666 -18.05 -7.27 29.30
N ALA A 667 -18.38 -8.10 28.31
CA ALA A 667 -17.85 -9.45 28.16
C ALA A 667 -16.30 -9.48 28.12
N TYR A 668 -15.69 -8.47 27.48
CA TYR A 668 -14.23 -8.33 27.38
C TYR A 668 -13.62 -7.45 28.48
N GLY A 669 -14.43 -7.01 29.45
CA GLY A 669 -14.01 -6.16 30.56
C GLY A 669 -13.72 -4.70 30.17
N LEU A 670 -14.27 -4.25 29.03
CA LEU A 670 -14.28 -2.85 28.61
C LEU A 670 -15.50 -2.13 29.21
N LYS A 671 -15.47 -0.79 29.18
CA LYS A 671 -16.59 0.08 29.61
C LYS A 671 -16.91 1.12 28.54
N VAL A 672 -18.10 1.70 28.59
CA VAL A 672 -18.60 2.65 27.60
C VAL A 672 -18.95 3.99 28.25
N VAL A 673 -18.37 5.08 27.75
CA VAL A 673 -18.85 6.44 27.95
C VAL A 673 -20.06 6.62 27.04
N ASN A 674 -21.25 6.69 27.65
CA ASN A 674 -22.52 6.72 26.94
C ASN A 674 -22.92 8.17 26.70
N GLY A 675 -22.81 8.61 25.44
CA GLY A 675 -23.16 9.98 25.03
C GLY A 675 -24.65 10.20 24.82
N PHE A 676 -25.07 11.44 24.99
CA PHE A 676 -26.37 11.95 24.58
C PHE A 676 -26.19 13.14 23.65
N TRP A 677 -26.43 12.93 22.36
CA TRP A 677 -26.37 14.00 21.36
C TRP A 677 -27.43 15.07 21.63
N LEU A 678 -26.98 16.32 21.72
CA LEU A 678 -27.84 17.49 21.89
C LEU A 678 -27.74 18.36 20.63
N ASN A 679 -28.85 18.93 20.20
CA ASN A 679 -28.91 19.76 19.00
C ASN A 679 -28.14 21.06 19.24
N GLN A 680 -27.10 21.27 18.44
CA GLN A 680 -26.20 22.43 18.54
C GLN A 680 -26.89 23.76 18.18
N GLY A 681 -27.92 23.72 17.33
CA GLY A 681 -28.69 24.89 16.90
C GLY A 681 -30.04 25.07 17.59
N ALA A 682 -30.32 24.35 18.67
CA ALA A 682 -31.55 24.53 19.43
C ALA A 682 -31.56 25.83 20.24
N ASP A 683 -32.75 26.42 20.40
CA ASP A 683 -32.98 27.58 21.29
C ASP A 683 -33.12 27.08 22.74
N TYR A 684 -32.01 27.04 23.47
CA TYR A 684 -31.99 26.58 24.87
C TYR A 684 -32.58 27.61 25.82
N VAL A 685 -32.76 28.86 25.39
CA VAL A 685 -33.44 29.89 26.19
C VAL A 685 -34.95 29.60 26.23
N ASN A 686 -35.59 29.47 25.06
CA ASN A 686 -37.04 29.52 24.91
C ASN A 686 -37.69 28.17 24.55
N ASP A 687 -36.99 27.23 23.90
CA ASP A 687 -37.61 25.98 23.46
C ASP A 687 -37.72 24.97 24.61
N THR A 688 -38.74 25.17 25.44
CA THR A 688 -39.06 24.26 26.55
C THR A 688 -39.54 22.89 26.06
N ALA A 689 -40.12 22.80 24.86
CA ALA A 689 -40.63 21.54 24.33
C ALA A 689 -39.46 20.60 23.97
N TYR A 690 -38.45 21.13 23.25
CA TYR A 690 -37.22 20.42 22.95
C TYR A 690 -36.48 19.98 24.22
N LYS A 691 -36.29 20.91 25.18
CA LYS A 691 -35.61 20.60 26.44
C LYS A 691 -36.31 19.49 27.23
N ASN A 692 -37.64 19.54 27.34
CA ASN A 692 -38.41 18.54 28.08
C ASN A 692 -38.37 17.17 27.40
N SER A 693 -38.57 17.11 26.08
CA SER A 693 -38.54 15.84 25.34
C SER A 693 -37.15 15.19 25.38
N THR A 694 -36.11 16.01 25.27
CA THR A 694 -34.71 15.56 25.36
C THR A 694 -34.40 15.03 26.76
N LEU A 695 -34.79 15.77 27.81
CA LEU A 695 -34.61 15.33 29.19
C LEU A 695 -35.33 14.00 29.48
N ASP A 696 -36.57 13.84 29.01
CA ASP A 696 -37.33 12.60 29.21
C ASP A 696 -36.71 11.42 28.44
N SER A 697 -36.21 11.64 27.23
CA SER A 697 -35.46 10.63 26.48
C SER A 697 -34.19 10.20 27.22
N ILE A 698 -33.40 11.15 27.73
CA ILE A 698 -32.19 10.85 28.52
C ILE A 698 -32.55 10.03 29.77
N LYS A 699 -33.57 10.46 30.53
CA LYS A 699 -34.04 9.73 31.72
C LYS A 699 -34.47 8.30 31.39
N GLN A 700 -35.13 8.09 30.26
CA GLN A 700 -35.53 6.75 29.80
C GLN A 700 -34.30 5.86 29.59
N TRP A 701 -33.30 6.32 28.84
CA TRP A 701 -32.13 5.49 28.51
C TRP A 701 -31.20 5.27 29.69
N VAL A 702 -31.01 6.28 30.55
CA VAL A 702 -30.30 6.09 31.84
C VAL A 702 -31.03 5.07 32.70
N THR A 703 -32.36 5.15 32.83
CA THR A 703 -33.14 4.16 33.59
C THR A 703 -32.96 2.75 33.02
N THR A 704 -32.88 2.63 31.70
CA THR A 704 -32.74 1.35 30.99
C THR A 704 -31.37 0.71 31.22
N TYR A 705 -30.29 1.50 31.20
CA TYR A 705 -28.92 0.97 31.16
C TYR A 705 -28.10 1.20 32.43
N LYS A 706 -28.58 1.95 33.43
CA LYS A 706 -27.84 2.21 34.68
C LYS A 706 -27.30 0.97 35.40
N ASP A 707 -28.01 -0.16 35.29
CA ASP A 707 -27.60 -1.41 35.93
C ASP A 707 -26.76 -2.31 35.01
N HIS A 708 -26.41 -1.83 33.82
CA HIS A 708 -25.66 -2.60 32.83
C HIS A 708 -24.16 -2.63 33.19
N PRO A 709 -23.50 -3.79 33.20
CA PRO A 709 -22.07 -3.91 33.53
C PRO A 709 -21.15 -3.16 32.57
N GLY A 710 -21.65 -2.74 31.40
CA GLY A 710 -20.87 -2.05 30.37
C GLY A 710 -20.75 -0.54 30.57
N VAL A 711 -21.53 0.07 31.45
CA VAL A 711 -21.56 1.55 31.59
C VAL A 711 -20.33 2.05 32.36
N LEU A 712 -19.67 3.09 31.84
CA LEU A 712 -18.63 3.83 32.56
C LEU A 712 -19.20 5.10 33.19
N MET A 713 -19.82 5.94 32.37
CA MET A 713 -20.33 7.27 32.73
C MET A 713 -21.27 7.79 31.63
N TRP A 714 -21.98 8.89 31.94
CA TRP A 714 -22.89 9.58 31.03
C TRP A 714 -22.27 10.89 30.53
N ASP A 715 -22.28 11.14 29.22
CA ASP A 715 -21.76 12.35 28.58
C ASP A 715 -22.90 13.15 27.93
N VAL A 716 -23.20 14.35 28.47
CA VAL A 716 -24.38 15.14 28.11
C VAL A 716 -24.00 16.23 27.10
N GLY A 717 -24.31 15.98 25.83
CA GLY A 717 -24.01 16.88 24.71
C GLY A 717 -22.57 16.79 24.21
N ASN A 718 -22.36 17.35 23.02
CA ASN A 718 -21.05 17.40 22.35
C ASN A 718 -20.95 18.70 21.54
N GLU A 719 -20.00 19.57 21.91
CA GLU A 719 -19.60 20.77 21.16
C GLU A 719 -20.70 21.82 20.93
N VAL A 720 -21.65 21.95 21.86
CA VAL A 720 -22.77 22.89 21.73
C VAL A 720 -22.33 24.33 22.01
N ILE A 721 -21.45 24.58 23.00
CA ILE A 721 -21.03 25.94 23.38
C ILE A 721 -20.19 26.57 22.27
N LEU A 722 -19.25 25.83 21.68
CA LEU A 722 -18.45 26.34 20.56
C LEU A 722 -19.37 26.75 19.39
N THR A 723 -20.18 25.80 18.91
CA THR A 723 -20.95 25.91 17.66
C THR A 723 -22.18 26.81 17.78
N THR A 724 -22.59 27.21 18.99
CA THR A 724 -23.68 28.20 19.19
C THR A 724 -23.52 29.46 18.31
N GLN A 725 -22.28 29.90 18.09
CA GLN A 725 -21.97 31.08 17.28
C GLN A 725 -22.13 30.89 15.77
N ASP A 726 -22.17 29.64 15.31
CA ASP A 726 -22.30 29.27 13.90
C ASP A 726 -23.78 29.17 13.47
N HIS A 727 -24.69 29.37 14.41
CA HIS A 727 -26.13 29.41 14.20
C HIS A 727 -26.65 30.86 14.14
N ALA A 728 -27.94 31.06 13.88
CA ALA A 728 -28.54 32.36 13.57
C ALA A 728 -28.54 33.40 14.73
N TYR A 729 -27.69 33.22 15.74
CA TYR A 729 -27.53 34.07 16.90
C TYR A 729 -26.38 35.06 16.70
N ASN A 730 -26.48 36.27 17.26
CA ASN A 730 -25.38 37.23 17.23
C ASN A 730 -25.22 37.94 18.58
N GLY A 731 -24.00 38.44 18.84
CA GLY A 731 -23.68 39.26 20.01
C GLY A 731 -24.17 38.65 21.33
N ALA A 732 -25.00 39.39 22.06
CA ALA A 732 -25.49 39.00 23.38
C ALA A 732 -26.36 37.73 23.37
N THR A 733 -27.00 37.39 22.25
CA THR A 733 -27.87 36.20 22.16
C THR A 733 -27.05 34.91 22.18
N VAL A 734 -25.88 34.87 21.52
CA VAL A 734 -24.96 33.71 21.60
C VAL A 734 -24.58 33.42 23.05
N GLU A 735 -24.28 34.46 23.82
CA GLU A 735 -23.91 34.30 25.23
C GLU A 735 -25.10 33.82 26.09
N GLN A 736 -26.31 34.32 25.82
CA GLN A 736 -27.52 33.85 26.49
C GLN A 736 -27.78 32.36 26.22
N GLU A 737 -27.60 31.91 24.98
CA GLU A 737 -27.75 30.51 24.59
C GLU A 737 -26.71 29.62 25.26
N ARG A 738 -25.42 30.01 25.26
CA ARG A 738 -24.35 29.26 25.95
C ARG A 738 -24.65 29.07 27.43
N VAL A 739 -25.10 30.13 28.11
CA VAL A 739 -25.49 30.09 29.52
C VAL A 739 -26.75 29.23 29.72
N ALA A 740 -27.73 29.32 28.83
CA ALA A 740 -28.96 28.54 28.91
C ALA A 740 -28.70 27.04 28.69
N TYR A 741 -27.83 26.70 27.74
CA TYR A 741 -27.35 25.35 27.51
C TYR A 741 -26.64 24.79 28.75
N ALA A 742 -25.68 25.52 29.34
CA ALA A 742 -24.97 25.06 30.53
C ALA A 742 -25.93 24.82 31.73
N LYS A 743 -26.97 25.65 31.88
CA LYS A 743 -28.03 25.43 32.88
C LYS A 743 -28.90 24.21 32.56
N PHE A 744 -29.12 23.91 31.29
CA PHE A 744 -29.84 22.70 30.89
C PHE A 744 -28.99 21.45 31.17
N VAL A 745 -27.69 21.48 30.91
CA VAL A 745 -26.75 20.41 31.30
C VAL A 745 -26.81 20.14 32.80
N GLU A 746 -26.89 21.18 33.64
CA GLU A 746 -27.09 21.01 35.09
C GLU A 746 -28.40 20.28 35.43
N GLN A 747 -29.51 20.68 34.79
CA GLN A 747 -30.81 20.03 35.01
C GLN A 747 -30.78 18.55 34.63
N VAL A 748 -30.16 18.23 33.48
CA VAL A 748 -29.98 16.84 33.04
C VAL A 748 -29.09 16.08 34.01
N THR A 749 -27.97 16.67 34.44
CA THR A 749 -27.02 16.04 35.38
C THR A 749 -27.70 15.66 36.70
N GLN A 750 -28.45 16.58 37.29
CA GLN A 750 -29.20 16.31 38.52
C GLN A 750 -30.25 15.19 38.34
N ALA A 751 -30.93 15.16 37.18
CA ALA A 751 -31.89 14.12 36.88
C ALA A 751 -31.23 12.74 36.70
N ILE A 752 -30.04 12.69 36.08
CA ILE A 752 -29.26 11.46 35.94
C ILE A 752 -28.84 10.95 37.33
N HIS A 753 -28.25 11.79 38.18
CA HIS A 753 -27.84 11.38 39.54
C HIS A 753 -29.00 10.87 40.40
N ALA A 754 -30.21 11.42 40.21
CA ALA A 754 -31.41 10.95 40.91
C ALA A 754 -31.83 9.52 40.47
N ILE A 755 -31.53 9.14 39.23
CA ILE A 755 -31.88 7.83 38.65
C ILE A 755 -30.75 6.81 38.86
N ASP A 756 -29.51 7.27 38.68
CA ASP A 756 -28.27 6.51 38.66
C ASP A 756 -27.18 7.22 39.48
N PRO A 757 -27.11 6.93 40.80
CA PRO A 757 -26.06 7.48 41.65
C PRO A 757 -24.71 6.77 41.46
N ASP A 758 -24.64 5.72 40.63
CA ASP A 758 -23.49 4.83 40.53
C ASP A 758 -22.57 5.11 39.35
N HIS A 759 -22.91 6.06 38.50
CA HIS A 759 -22.08 6.48 37.37
C HIS A 759 -21.88 7.99 37.35
N PRO A 760 -20.64 8.47 37.05
CA PRO A 760 -20.37 9.89 36.86
C PRO A 760 -21.12 10.48 35.67
N VAL A 761 -21.30 11.80 35.68
CA VAL A 761 -21.85 12.59 34.58
C VAL A 761 -20.85 13.67 34.16
N THR A 762 -20.64 13.82 32.86
CA THR A 762 -19.82 14.87 32.25
C THR A 762 -20.54 15.54 31.06
N SER A 763 -19.93 16.55 30.47
CA SER A 763 -20.41 17.25 29.27
C SER A 763 -19.21 17.72 28.45
N THR A 764 -19.23 17.43 27.15
CA THR A 764 -18.10 17.60 26.24
C THR A 764 -18.25 18.82 25.33
N ASP A 765 -17.17 19.58 25.16
CA ASP A 765 -17.08 20.66 24.17
C ASP A 765 -15.73 20.67 23.43
N ALA A 766 -15.63 21.42 22.33
CA ALA A 766 -14.51 21.40 21.38
C ALA A 766 -13.23 22.13 21.87
N TYR A 767 -13.28 22.69 23.08
CA TYR A 767 -12.20 23.47 23.67
C TYR A 767 -12.44 23.73 25.17
N THR A 768 -11.38 24.09 25.89
CA THR A 768 -11.39 24.37 27.34
C THR A 768 -12.15 25.64 27.72
N GLY A 769 -12.48 26.51 26.77
CA GLY A 769 -13.23 27.74 27.02
C GLY A 769 -14.72 27.53 27.31
N ALA A 770 -15.23 26.30 27.19
CA ALA A 770 -16.53 25.90 27.71
C ALA A 770 -16.54 25.72 29.25
N TRP A 771 -15.39 25.39 29.84
CA TRP A 771 -15.29 25.08 31.27
C TRP A 771 -15.68 26.21 32.23
N PRO A 772 -15.47 27.51 31.94
CA PRO A 772 -16.01 28.59 32.77
C PRO A 772 -17.53 28.53 32.92
N TYR A 773 -18.26 28.19 31.85
CA TYR A 773 -19.72 28.03 31.89
C TYR A 773 -20.12 26.86 32.78
N TYR A 774 -19.47 25.71 32.65
CA TYR A 774 -19.74 24.54 33.48
C TYR A 774 -19.38 24.77 34.95
N LYS A 775 -18.27 25.46 35.22
CA LYS A 775 -17.86 25.85 36.59
C LYS A 775 -18.93 26.71 37.27
N GLN A 776 -19.55 27.63 36.53
CA GLN A 776 -20.53 28.56 37.07
C GLN A 776 -21.96 28.01 37.09
N TYR A 777 -22.37 27.30 36.05
CA TYR A 777 -23.78 26.96 35.79
C TYR A 777 -24.09 25.46 35.83
N ALA A 778 -23.09 24.58 35.78
CA ALA A 778 -23.25 23.13 35.89
C ALA A 778 -22.37 22.52 37.02
N PRO A 779 -22.51 22.99 38.27
CA PRO A 779 -21.69 22.54 39.38
C PRO A 779 -21.94 21.08 39.77
N SER A 780 -22.99 20.42 39.30
CA SER A 780 -23.26 19.01 39.60
C SER A 780 -22.46 18.02 38.75
N LEU A 781 -21.81 18.44 37.65
CA LEU A 781 -20.97 17.53 36.85
C LEU A 781 -19.87 16.89 37.70
N ASP A 782 -19.58 15.60 37.53
CA ASP A 782 -18.56 14.93 38.35
C ASP A 782 -17.13 15.26 37.87
N LEU A 783 -16.99 15.55 36.58
CA LEU A 783 -15.73 15.87 35.91
C LEU A 783 -15.98 16.76 34.69
N LEU A 784 -14.93 17.45 34.25
CA LEU A 784 -14.94 18.21 33.01
C LEU A 784 -14.51 17.31 31.83
N ALA A 785 -15.00 17.59 30.63
CA ALA A 785 -14.57 16.94 29.40
C ALA A 785 -14.24 17.97 28.32
N VAL A 786 -13.42 17.57 27.35
CA VAL A 786 -13.00 18.41 26.23
C VAL A 786 -12.53 17.55 25.05
N ASN A 787 -12.91 17.93 23.83
CA ASN A 787 -12.27 17.45 22.61
C ASN A 787 -11.05 18.33 22.33
N SER A 788 -9.89 17.73 22.10
CA SER A 788 -8.66 18.48 21.85
C SER A 788 -7.70 17.66 20.98
N TYR A 789 -7.19 18.30 19.93
CA TYR A 789 -6.41 17.68 18.87
C TYR A 789 -4.97 18.23 18.87
N GLY A 790 -4.63 19.17 17.98
CA GLY A 790 -3.28 19.74 17.88
C GLY A 790 -2.80 20.46 19.16
N ALA A 791 -3.72 20.85 20.05
CA ALA A 791 -3.45 21.62 21.26
C ALA A 791 -3.59 20.85 22.60
N VAL A 792 -3.59 19.50 22.59
CA VAL A 792 -3.83 18.67 23.78
C VAL A 792 -2.98 19.05 25.00
N CYS A 793 -1.71 19.39 24.78
CA CYS A 793 -0.79 19.73 25.86
C CYS A 793 -1.17 21.04 26.60
N ASN A 794 -1.99 21.89 25.99
CA ASN A 794 -2.47 23.13 26.61
C ASN A 794 -3.58 22.88 27.65
N VAL A 795 -4.32 21.77 27.53
CA VAL A 795 -5.46 21.44 28.42
C VAL A 795 -5.06 21.45 29.90
N LYS A 796 -3.85 20.93 30.20
CA LYS A 796 -3.29 20.99 31.57
C LYS A 796 -3.15 22.43 32.06
N GLN A 797 -2.57 23.30 31.24
CA GLN A 797 -2.31 24.68 31.63
C GLN A 797 -3.61 25.48 31.75
N ASP A 798 -4.58 25.24 30.86
CA ASP A 798 -5.92 25.84 30.94
C ASP A 798 -6.63 25.43 32.22
N TRP A 799 -6.49 24.17 32.63
CA TRP A 799 -7.05 23.70 33.90
C TRP A 799 -6.47 24.45 35.10
N ILE A 800 -5.13 24.64 35.12
CA ILE A 800 -4.43 25.37 36.18
C ILE A 800 -4.88 26.84 36.18
N ASN A 801 -4.87 27.50 35.01
CA ASN A 801 -5.18 28.91 34.87
C ASN A 801 -6.63 29.24 35.23
N GLY A 802 -7.57 28.37 34.87
CA GLY A 802 -8.99 28.55 35.21
C GLY A 802 -9.33 28.23 36.66
N GLY A 803 -8.37 27.71 37.44
CA GLY A 803 -8.54 27.37 38.85
C GLY A 803 -9.70 26.41 39.06
N TYR A 804 -9.79 25.36 38.23
CA TYR A 804 -10.83 24.35 38.34
C TYR A 804 -10.54 23.38 39.48
N THR A 805 -11.62 22.85 40.07
CA THR A 805 -11.55 21.98 41.25
C THR A 805 -12.13 20.59 40.99
N LYS A 806 -12.31 20.23 39.72
CA LYS A 806 -12.76 18.91 39.28
C LYS A 806 -11.70 18.31 38.36
N PRO A 807 -11.55 16.98 38.32
CA PRO A 807 -10.71 16.34 37.33
C PRO A 807 -11.30 16.48 35.92
N TYR A 808 -10.54 16.09 34.91
CA TYR A 808 -11.04 16.07 33.52
C TYR A 808 -10.66 14.79 32.77
N ILE A 809 -11.39 14.53 31.70
CA ILE A 809 -11.02 13.60 30.63
C ILE A 809 -10.90 14.36 29.30
N VAL A 810 -10.12 13.82 28.36
CA VAL A 810 -10.14 14.29 26.97
C VAL A 810 -10.94 13.29 26.15
N THR A 811 -12.07 13.73 25.60
CA THR A 811 -13.10 12.86 25.01
C THR A 811 -12.91 12.61 23.52
N GLU A 812 -12.11 13.43 22.85
CA GLU A 812 -11.58 13.18 21.52
C GLU A 812 -10.16 13.74 21.46
N SER A 813 -9.22 12.92 20.98
CA SER A 813 -7.83 13.32 20.87
C SER A 813 -7.10 12.57 19.76
N GLY A 814 -6.01 13.13 19.27
CA GLY A 814 -5.23 12.55 18.19
C GLY A 814 -4.23 13.56 17.66
N ASP A 815 -3.95 13.48 16.36
CA ASP A 815 -3.14 14.48 15.66
C ASP A 815 -3.92 15.79 15.44
N ALA A 816 -3.27 16.81 14.89
CA ALA A 816 -3.88 18.09 14.54
C ALA A 816 -4.99 17.92 13.49
N GLY A 817 -6.13 18.59 13.68
CA GLY A 817 -7.24 18.63 12.73
C GLY A 817 -6.97 19.51 11.51
N GLU A 818 -7.80 19.38 10.48
CA GLU A 818 -7.62 20.13 9.24
C GLU A 818 -7.69 21.65 9.42
N TRP A 819 -8.37 22.12 10.47
CA TRP A 819 -8.46 23.53 10.85
C TRP A 819 -7.24 24.03 11.63
N GLU A 820 -6.36 23.14 12.08
CA GLU A 820 -5.17 23.47 12.87
C GLU A 820 -3.87 23.43 12.05
N VAL A 821 -3.92 22.90 10.83
CA VAL A 821 -2.75 22.75 9.96
C VAL A 821 -2.70 23.84 8.88
N PRO A 822 -1.49 24.25 8.45
CA PRO A 822 -1.35 25.20 7.34
C PRO A 822 -1.89 24.65 6.02
N ASN A 823 -2.42 25.56 5.20
CA ASN A 823 -2.75 25.24 3.81
C ASN A 823 -1.47 25.01 2.99
N ASP A 824 -1.55 24.06 2.04
CA ASP A 824 -0.50 23.80 1.06
C ASP A 824 -0.50 24.83 -0.09
N ALA A 825 0.38 24.63 -1.08
CA ALA A 825 0.52 25.53 -2.24
C ALA A 825 -0.75 25.67 -3.10
N ASN A 826 -1.72 24.76 -2.98
CA ASN A 826 -3.00 24.84 -3.67
C ASN A 826 -4.11 25.48 -2.83
N GLY A 827 -3.81 25.86 -1.58
CA GLY A 827 -4.73 26.58 -0.70
C GLY A 827 -5.64 25.67 0.14
N VAL A 828 -5.30 24.39 0.30
CA VAL A 828 -6.08 23.42 1.09
C VAL A 828 -5.23 22.86 2.25
N PRO A 829 -5.83 22.45 3.38
CA PRO A 829 -5.09 21.95 4.55
C PRO A 829 -4.12 20.82 4.22
N THR A 830 -2.87 20.94 4.68
CA THR A 830 -1.84 19.90 4.50
C THR A 830 -2.10 18.76 5.47
N GLN A 831 -2.46 17.58 4.95
CA GLN A 831 -2.65 16.41 5.81
C GLN A 831 -1.31 15.94 6.39
N PRO A 832 -1.22 15.67 7.70
CA PRO A 832 -0.06 15.03 8.28
C PRO A 832 0.22 13.67 7.62
N THR A 833 1.51 13.39 7.39
CA THR A 833 1.98 12.07 6.97
C THR A 833 1.61 11.01 8.02
N ASP A 834 1.52 9.74 7.64
CA ASP A 834 1.16 8.68 8.58
C ASP A 834 2.18 8.54 9.73
N THR A 835 3.44 8.92 9.46
CA THR A 835 4.49 9.00 10.50
C THR A 835 4.24 10.14 11.48
N GLN A 836 3.83 11.32 10.98
CA GLN A 836 3.47 12.45 11.83
C GLN A 836 2.24 12.14 12.68
N LYS A 837 1.21 11.50 12.10
CA LYS A 837 0.04 11.05 12.86
C LYS A 837 0.43 10.13 14.00
N ARG A 838 1.20 9.06 13.72
CA ARG A 838 1.73 8.14 14.73
C ARG A 838 2.37 8.88 15.91
N ASP A 839 3.18 9.89 15.61
CA ASP A 839 3.88 10.68 16.63
C ASP A 839 2.91 11.63 17.36
N GLY A 840 1.93 12.20 16.66
CA GLY A 840 0.84 13.02 17.20
C GLY A 840 0.01 12.30 18.25
N TYR A 841 -0.50 11.10 17.96
CA TYR A 841 -1.25 10.28 18.94
C TYR A 841 -0.42 9.95 20.18
N THR A 842 0.86 9.61 19.98
CA THR A 842 1.78 9.33 21.09
C THR A 842 2.01 10.57 21.96
N SER A 843 2.20 11.73 21.33
CA SER A 843 2.38 13.02 22.01
C SER A 843 1.14 13.42 22.81
N ALA A 844 -0.04 13.30 22.20
CA ALA A 844 -1.32 13.58 22.83
C ALA A 844 -1.50 12.73 24.11
N TRP A 845 -1.30 11.42 24.01
CA TRP A 845 -1.39 10.54 25.17
C TRP A 845 -0.40 10.91 26.28
N ASN A 846 0.85 11.23 25.94
CA ASN A 846 1.86 11.62 26.93
C ASN A 846 1.46 12.91 27.68
N CYS A 847 0.88 13.88 26.97
CA CYS A 847 0.40 15.12 27.60
C CYS A 847 -0.79 14.86 28.54
N ILE A 848 -1.70 13.97 28.17
CA ILE A 848 -2.87 13.56 28.98
C ILE A 848 -2.39 12.79 30.22
N ALA A 849 -1.64 11.70 30.02
CA ALA A 849 -1.14 10.85 31.10
C ALA A 849 -0.17 11.59 32.05
N GLY A 850 0.50 12.63 31.55
CA GLY A 850 1.42 13.48 32.32
C GLY A 850 0.75 14.43 33.32
N HIS A 851 -0.58 14.59 33.31
CA HIS A 851 -1.31 15.37 34.32
C HIS A 851 -1.88 14.47 35.43
N THR A 852 -1.00 13.72 36.07
CA THR A 852 -1.33 12.73 37.11
C THR A 852 -2.11 13.36 38.26
N GLY A 853 -3.18 12.69 38.72
CA GLY A 853 -4.04 13.17 39.80
C GLY A 853 -5.07 14.24 39.39
N VAL A 854 -5.14 14.60 38.10
CA VAL A 854 -6.15 15.53 37.58
C VAL A 854 -6.78 15.01 36.29
N SER A 855 -5.97 14.61 35.30
CA SER A 855 -6.49 13.93 34.12
C SER A 855 -6.78 12.46 34.46
N LEU A 856 -7.98 11.99 34.13
CA LEU A 856 -8.41 10.61 34.38
C LEU A 856 -8.19 9.70 33.15
N GLY A 857 -7.71 10.26 32.04
CA GLY A 857 -7.44 9.57 30.79
C GLY A 857 -8.18 10.19 29.60
N ALA A 858 -8.30 9.44 28.51
CA ALA A 858 -8.84 9.95 27.26
C ALA A 858 -9.35 8.89 26.29
N THR A 859 -10.13 9.34 25.30
CA THR A 859 -10.52 8.57 24.12
C THR A 859 -9.85 9.12 22.87
N MET A 860 -9.03 8.30 22.22
CA MET A 860 -8.40 8.64 20.95
C MET A 860 -9.43 8.55 19.81
N PHE A 861 -9.48 9.59 19.00
CA PHE A 861 -10.36 9.71 17.83
C PHE A 861 -9.59 9.22 16.60
N ASN A 862 -10.00 8.21 15.85
CA ASN A 862 -11.22 7.43 15.96
C ASN A 862 -10.99 5.95 15.64
N TYR A 863 -11.55 5.02 16.43
CA TYR A 863 -11.67 3.63 15.99
C TYR A 863 -12.87 3.55 15.04
N GLY A 864 -12.68 4.00 13.82
CA GLY A 864 -13.74 4.23 12.84
C GLY A 864 -13.33 3.90 11.42
N THR A 865 -14.36 3.62 10.62
CA THR A 865 -14.28 3.35 9.17
C THR A 865 -14.96 4.46 8.35
N GLU A 866 -15.30 5.58 8.98
CA GLU A 866 -16.05 6.69 8.39
C GLU A 866 -15.24 7.45 7.35
N ASN A 867 -15.92 8.20 6.47
CA ASN A 867 -15.29 8.99 5.42
C ASN A 867 -15.14 10.48 5.77
N ASP A 868 -15.47 10.86 7.01
CA ASP A 868 -15.33 12.25 7.47
C ASP A 868 -13.87 12.69 7.48
N PHE A 869 -13.64 13.98 7.22
CA PHE A 869 -12.30 14.55 7.00
C PHE A 869 -11.51 13.87 5.86
N GLY A 870 -12.22 13.32 4.86
CA GLY A 870 -11.60 12.55 3.79
C GLY A 870 -11.12 11.17 4.25
N GLY A 871 -11.79 10.58 5.24
CA GLY A 871 -11.72 9.18 5.65
C GLY A 871 -10.40 8.64 6.22
N THR A 872 -9.31 9.41 6.15
CA THR A 872 -7.97 8.95 6.57
C THR A 872 -7.32 9.86 7.59
N TRP A 873 -7.89 11.04 7.85
CA TRP A 873 -7.23 12.03 8.71
C TRP A 873 -7.07 11.52 10.15
N PHE A 874 -8.14 10.96 10.73
CA PHE A 874 -8.19 10.55 12.12
C PHE A 874 -8.51 9.07 12.37
N ASN A 875 -8.93 8.32 11.35
CA ASN A 875 -9.27 6.92 11.54
C ASN A 875 -8.03 6.09 11.90
N LEU A 876 -8.13 5.31 12.97
CA LEU A 876 -7.13 4.30 13.33
C LEU A 876 -7.25 3.07 12.42
N ILE A 877 -8.45 2.82 11.89
CA ILE A 877 -8.77 1.68 11.02
C ILE A 877 -9.54 2.10 9.74
N PRO A 878 -9.04 3.06 8.93
CA PRO A 878 -9.74 3.56 7.74
C PRO A 878 -10.11 2.43 6.78
N GLY A 879 -11.39 2.29 6.46
CA GLY A 879 -11.89 1.19 5.62
C GLY A 879 -11.61 -0.22 6.18
N GLY A 880 -11.35 -0.35 7.48
CA GLY A 880 -11.00 -1.61 8.15
C GLY A 880 -9.49 -1.91 8.23
N TRP A 881 -8.63 -1.03 7.72
CA TRP A 881 -7.18 -1.25 7.60
C TRP A 881 -6.40 -0.57 8.70
N LYS A 882 -5.43 -1.26 9.32
CA LYS A 882 -4.65 -0.71 10.43
C LYS A 882 -3.51 0.19 9.93
N GLN A 883 -3.49 1.43 10.42
CA GLN A 883 -2.44 2.42 10.11
C GLN A 883 -1.35 2.49 11.20
N PRO A 884 -0.22 3.19 10.98
CA PRO A 884 0.80 3.38 12.02
C PRO A 884 0.25 3.99 13.33
N ALA A 885 -0.76 4.86 13.23
CA ALA A 885 -1.42 5.47 14.39
C ALA A 885 -2.09 4.42 15.30
N TYR A 886 -2.72 3.38 14.74
CA TYR A 886 -3.32 2.27 15.49
C TYR A 886 -2.30 1.62 16.44
N TYR A 887 -1.12 1.29 15.90
CA TYR A 887 -0.04 0.65 16.65
C TYR A 887 0.55 1.58 17.72
N SER A 888 0.58 2.90 17.45
CA SER A 888 1.03 3.90 18.42
C SER A 888 0.10 4.02 19.63
N VAL A 889 -1.22 3.98 19.41
CA VAL A 889 -2.24 3.97 20.48
C VAL A 889 -2.12 2.67 21.28
N ALA A 890 -2.03 1.52 20.59
CA ALA A 890 -1.87 0.24 21.26
C ALA A 890 -0.63 0.21 22.17
N LYS A 891 0.51 0.69 21.66
CA LYS A 891 1.75 0.81 22.43
C LYS A 891 1.59 1.74 23.63
N SER A 892 0.96 2.90 23.44
CA SER A 892 0.70 3.89 24.49
C SER A 892 -0.16 3.35 25.62
N TYR A 893 -1.09 2.44 25.30
CA TYR A 893 -1.97 1.80 26.26
C TYR A 893 -1.34 0.56 26.92
N GLY A 894 -0.17 0.12 26.47
CA GLY A 894 0.50 -1.09 26.93
C GLY A 894 -0.11 -2.38 26.37
N GLY A 895 -0.82 -2.27 25.25
CA GLY A 895 -1.41 -3.39 24.53
C GLY A 895 -0.39 -4.32 23.89
N SER A 896 -0.83 -5.55 23.64
CA SER A 896 -0.09 -6.60 22.96
C SER A 896 -0.37 -6.67 21.47
N ALA A 897 -1.09 -5.71 20.87
CA ALA A 897 -1.45 -5.65 19.44
C ALA A 897 -0.27 -5.67 18.44
N LYS A 898 0.92 -6.04 18.91
CA LYS A 898 2.02 -6.59 18.12
C LYS A 898 1.55 -7.89 17.44
N SER A 899 0.79 -7.77 16.35
CA SER A 899 1.12 -8.59 15.19
C SER A 899 2.61 -8.33 14.94
N GLY A 900 3.42 -9.37 14.74
CA GLY A 900 4.83 -9.18 14.34
C GLY A 900 4.96 -8.63 12.91
N ASN A 901 4.02 -7.79 12.49
CA ASN A 901 3.79 -7.27 11.17
C ASN A 901 3.18 -5.85 11.31
N THR A 902 3.76 -4.87 10.62
CA THR A 902 3.48 -3.45 10.76
C THR A 902 3.27 -2.78 9.39
N PRO A 903 2.54 -1.64 9.36
CA PRO A 903 2.16 -1.04 8.08
C PRO A 903 3.33 -0.54 7.25
N PRO A 904 3.21 -0.56 5.90
CA PRO A 904 4.17 0.09 5.01
C PRO A 904 4.31 1.59 5.29
N VAL A 905 5.50 2.13 5.06
CA VAL A 905 5.80 3.56 5.23
C VAL A 905 6.18 4.18 3.89
N MET A 906 5.63 5.36 3.59
CA MET A 906 5.90 6.11 2.35
C MET A 906 6.53 7.48 2.69
N PRO A 907 7.86 7.56 2.82
CA PRO A 907 8.52 8.79 3.27
C PRO A 907 8.48 9.93 2.25
N ASN A 908 8.26 9.62 0.96
CA ASN A 908 8.33 10.59 -0.13
C ASN A 908 7.22 10.37 -1.15
N VAL A 909 6.18 11.20 -1.12
CA VAL A 909 5.15 11.27 -2.17
C VAL A 909 5.32 12.53 -3.00
N THR A 910 5.46 12.41 -4.31
CA THR A 910 5.65 13.53 -5.23
C THR A 910 4.78 13.40 -6.48
N LEU A 911 4.31 14.54 -6.98
CA LEU A 911 3.61 14.65 -8.26
C LEU A 911 4.49 15.40 -9.26
N SER A 912 4.52 14.98 -10.53
CA SER A 912 5.25 15.71 -11.58
C SER A 912 4.66 17.08 -11.89
N LYS A 913 3.39 17.30 -11.53
CA LYS A 913 2.66 18.55 -11.73
C LYS A 913 1.60 18.72 -10.63
N THR A 914 1.49 19.93 -10.06
CA THR A 914 0.58 20.19 -8.93
C THR A 914 -0.33 21.41 -9.13
N SER A 915 0.08 22.46 -9.83
CA SER A 915 -0.65 23.74 -9.89
C SER A 915 -1.62 23.89 -11.07
N ASP A 916 -1.40 23.14 -12.15
CA ASP A 916 -2.02 23.38 -13.45
C ASP A 916 -2.16 22.07 -14.25
N VAL A 917 -2.63 21.01 -13.58
CA VAL A 917 -2.85 19.70 -14.20
C VAL A 917 -4.04 19.80 -15.18
N PRO A 918 -3.86 19.54 -16.49
CA PRO A 918 -4.95 19.64 -17.44
C PRO A 918 -6.06 18.63 -17.15
N ALA A 919 -7.32 19.05 -17.19
CA ALA A 919 -8.49 18.19 -17.01
C ALA A 919 -8.49 17.03 -18.02
N GLY A 920 -8.65 15.80 -17.53
CA GLY A 920 -8.55 14.59 -18.35
C GLY A 920 -7.12 14.25 -18.86
N GLY A 921 -6.14 15.12 -18.59
CA GLY A 921 -4.73 14.88 -18.87
C GLY A 921 -4.09 13.87 -17.90
N THR A 922 -2.80 13.62 -18.05
CA THR A 922 -2.05 12.73 -17.16
C THR A 922 -0.91 13.43 -16.43
N PHE A 923 -0.57 12.92 -15.26
CA PHE A 923 0.62 13.30 -14.49
C PHE A 923 1.24 12.05 -13.86
N THR A 924 2.48 12.18 -13.39
CA THR A 924 3.19 11.09 -12.72
C THR A 924 3.09 11.27 -11.21
N LEU A 925 2.78 10.19 -10.51
CA LEU A 925 2.83 10.08 -9.06
C LEU A 925 3.95 9.09 -8.68
N SER A 926 4.82 9.51 -7.77
CA SER A 926 5.87 8.69 -7.16
C SER A 926 5.63 8.58 -5.67
N SER A 927 5.58 7.35 -5.15
CA SER A 927 5.31 7.01 -3.75
C SER A 927 5.90 5.64 -3.42
N PRO A 928 7.23 5.47 -3.45
CA PRO A 928 7.85 4.21 -3.02
C PRO A 928 7.50 3.95 -1.55
N ALA A 929 6.97 2.76 -1.28
CA ALA A 929 6.71 2.30 0.07
C ALA A 929 7.80 1.32 0.52
N THR A 930 8.09 1.32 1.81
CA THR A 930 8.90 0.30 2.44
C THR A 930 8.06 -0.41 3.49
N ASP A 931 7.93 -1.72 3.34
CA ASP A 931 7.30 -2.56 4.34
C ASP A 931 8.36 -3.03 5.36
N PRO A 932 8.19 -2.75 6.66
CA PRO A 932 9.19 -3.12 7.67
C PRO A 932 9.42 -4.63 7.82
N ASP A 933 8.44 -5.44 7.43
CA ASP A 933 8.42 -6.89 7.59
C ASP A 933 8.76 -7.61 6.27
N GLY A 934 8.87 -6.86 5.17
CA GLY A 934 9.31 -7.30 3.86
C GLY A 934 8.21 -7.94 3.02
N ASP A 935 6.97 -7.61 3.32
CA ASP A 935 5.81 -8.15 2.63
C ASP A 935 5.64 -7.61 1.21
N LEU A 936 4.70 -8.20 0.47
CA LEU A 936 4.33 -7.69 -0.83
C LEU A 936 3.50 -6.43 -0.68
N VAL A 937 4.09 -5.28 -1.02
CA VAL A 937 3.32 -4.04 -1.12
C VAL A 937 2.49 -4.01 -2.40
N ARG A 938 1.19 -3.80 -2.26
CA ARG A 938 0.26 -3.53 -3.37
C ARG A 938 -0.39 -2.17 -3.20
N TYR A 939 -0.67 -1.49 -4.31
CA TYR A 939 -1.10 -0.10 -4.29
C TYR A 939 -2.52 0.10 -4.82
N GLN A 940 -3.23 1.05 -4.22
CA GLN A 940 -4.45 1.63 -4.78
C GLN A 940 -4.38 3.16 -4.66
N LEU A 941 -4.97 3.85 -5.63
CA LEU A 941 -5.04 5.30 -5.66
C LEU A 941 -6.50 5.77 -5.56
N TYR A 942 -6.74 6.81 -4.78
CA TYR A 942 -8.06 7.41 -4.60
C TYR A 942 -8.03 8.93 -4.82
N TYR A 943 -9.11 9.48 -5.36
CA TYR A 943 -9.36 10.92 -5.36
C TYR A 943 -10.38 11.30 -4.30
N SER A 944 -10.15 12.44 -3.65
CA SER A 944 -11.16 13.15 -2.87
C SER A 944 -11.52 14.47 -3.55
N SER A 945 -12.83 14.70 -3.71
CA SER A 945 -13.42 15.92 -4.25
C SER A 945 -13.75 16.95 -3.17
N LYS A 946 -13.37 16.72 -1.90
CA LYS A 946 -13.76 17.58 -0.76
C LYS A 946 -13.59 19.08 -1.02
N TYR A 947 -12.48 19.48 -1.65
CA TYR A 947 -12.17 20.90 -1.94
C TYR A 947 -12.65 21.36 -3.33
N VAL A 948 -13.47 20.55 -3.99
CA VAL A 948 -14.19 20.85 -5.23
C VAL A 948 -15.67 21.04 -4.93
N ASP A 949 -16.29 20.09 -4.22
CA ASP A 949 -17.74 20.02 -4.03
C ASP A 949 -18.19 19.67 -2.60
N GLY A 950 -17.27 19.59 -1.64
CA GLY A 950 -17.58 19.18 -0.26
C GLY A 950 -17.78 17.68 -0.08
N GLY A 951 -17.53 16.86 -1.11
CA GLY A 951 -17.67 15.40 -1.04
C GLY A 951 -16.78 14.77 0.04
N THR A 952 -17.36 13.84 0.81
CA THR A 952 -16.65 13.12 1.87
C THR A 952 -16.08 11.78 1.40
N GLY A 953 -16.65 11.19 0.34
CA GLY A 953 -16.22 9.89 -0.18
C GLY A 953 -14.94 9.93 -1.02
N PHE A 954 -14.40 8.73 -1.27
CA PHE A 954 -13.31 8.50 -2.21
C PHE A 954 -13.80 7.91 -3.52
N SER A 955 -13.14 8.29 -4.62
CA SER A 955 -13.31 7.65 -5.93
C SER A 955 -12.03 6.96 -6.35
N GLN A 956 -12.13 5.72 -6.85
CA GLN A 956 -10.96 4.97 -7.28
C GLN A 956 -10.35 5.57 -8.55
N VAL A 957 -9.04 5.77 -8.54
CA VAL A 957 -8.30 6.36 -9.65
C VAL A 957 -8.04 5.30 -10.70
N ARG A 958 -8.11 5.69 -11.99
CA ARG A 958 -7.54 4.90 -13.08
C ARG A 958 -6.06 5.26 -13.21
N PHE A 959 -5.18 4.29 -13.07
CA PHE A 959 -3.74 4.47 -13.18
C PHE A 959 -3.07 3.31 -13.90
N THR A 960 -1.86 3.57 -14.39
CA THR A 960 -0.93 2.54 -14.84
C THR A 960 0.30 2.57 -13.94
N GLN A 961 0.60 1.45 -13.30
CA GLN A 961 1.83 1.33 -12.53
C GLN A 961 3.00 1.12 -13.49
N THR A 962 3.95 2.04 -13.49
CA THR A 962 5.12 2.05 -14.39
C THR A 962 6.40 1.58 -13.71
N GLY A 963 6.35 1.41 -12.38
CA GLY A 963 7.42 0.91 -11.53
C GLY A 963 6.91 0.75 -10.10
N ASP A 964 7.75 0.26 -9.19
CA ASP A 964 7.37 0.17 -7.78
C ASP A 964 7.11 1.58 -7.20
N GLY A 965 5.90 1.79 -6.66
CA GLY A 965 5.43 3.10 -6.23
C GLY A 965 5.38 4.18 -7.32
N GLN A 966 5.46 3.84 -8.61
CA GLN A 966 5.43 4.82 -9.72
C GLN A 966 4.17 4.63 -10.57
N PHE A 967 3.44 5.70 -10.79
CA PHE A 967 2.14 5.65 -11.47
C PHE A 967 2.00 6.78 -12.50
N THR A 968 1.46 6.43 -13.67
CA THR A 968 0.81 7.40 -14.55
C THR A 968 -0.66 7.49 -14.17
N VAL A 969 -1.11 8.70 -13.84
CA VAL A 969 -2.42 8.98 -13.26
C VAL A 969 -3.21 9.92 -14.17
N THR A 970 -4.49 9.63 -14.40
CA THR A 970 -5.39 10.50 -15.18
C THR A 970 -6.13 11.47 -14.26
N ALA A 971 -5.98 12.76 -14.51
CA ALA A 971 -6.64 13.83 -13.74
C ALA A 971 -8.16 13.85 -13.98
N PRO A 972 -8.97 14.21 -12.96
CA PRO A 972 -10.40 14.40 -13.13
C PRO A 972 -10.72 15.44 -14.21
N LYS A 973 -11.91 15.34 -14.82
CA LYS A 973 -12.39 16.34 -15.79
C LYS A 973 -12.93 17.61 -15.12
N THR A 974 -13.34 17.52 -13.86
CA THR A 974 -13.88 18.66 -13.11
C THR A 974 -12.75 19.53 -12.56
N LEU A 975 -12.84 20.83 -12.83
CA LEU A 975 -11.87 21.82 -12.38
C LEU A 975 -11.89 21.98 -10.85
N GLY A 976 -10.76 22.38 -10.27
CA GLY A 976 -10.68 22.65 -8.83
C GLY A 976 -9.48 21.98 -8.17
N VAL A 977 -9.41 22.06 -6.84
CA VAL A 977 -8.34 21.44 -6.06
C VAL A 977 -8.79 20.05 -5.61
N TRP A 978 -8.04 19.04 -6.04
CA TRP A 978 -8.25 17.65 -5.69
C TRP A 978 -7.15 17.19 -4.73
N LYS A 979 -7.43 16.17 -3.94
CA LYS A 979 -6.39 15.37 -3.28
C LYS A 979 -6.35 13.97 -3.89
N VAL A 980 -5.15 13.51 -4.23
CA VAL A 980 -4.87 12.10 -4.54
C VAL A 980 -4.28 11.44 -3.30
N TYR A 981 -4.78 10.26 -2.98
CA TYR A 981 -4.33 9.41 -1.88
C TYR A 981 -3.71 8.15 -2.45
N VAL A 982 -2.60 7.74 -1.84
CA VAL A 982 -1.91 6.48 -2.13
C VAL A 982 -2.13 5.57 -0.95
N TYR A 983 -2.69 4.38 -1.19
CA TYR A 983 -2.81 3.32 -0.21
C TYR A 983 -1.80 2.23 -0.58
N ALA A 984 -0.93 1.87 0.35
CA ALA A 984 0.05 0.80 0.24
C ALA A 984 -0.30 -0.32 1.23
N TYR A 985 -0.79 -1.44 0.73
CA TYR A 985 -1.22 -2.60 1.51
C TYR A 985 -0.12 -3.64 1.64
N ASP A 986 0.02 -4.26 2.80
CA ASP A 986 1.00 -5.33 3.09
C ASP A 986 0.46 -6.75 2.88
N GLY A 987 -0.86 -6.91 2.84
CA GLY A 987 -1.54 -8.21 2.80
C GLY A 987 -1.76 -8.88 4.15
N HIS A 988 -1.48 -8.20 5.25
CA HIS A 988 -1.66 -8.66 6.64
C HIS A 988 -2.68 -7.81 7.43
N GLY A 989 -3.44 -6.96 6.76
CA GLY A 989 -4.43 -6.10 7.41
C GLY A 989 -3.94 -4.68 7.66
N ASN A 990 -2.75 -4.32 7.19
CA ASN A 990 -2.20 -2.99 7.39
C ASN A 990 -2.15 -2.17 6.11
N VAL A 991 -2.10 -0.85 6.30
CA VAL A 991 -1.99 0.10 5.21
C VAL A 991 -1.13 1.30 5.61
N GLY A 992 -0.23 1.68 4.72
CA GLY A 992 0.37 3.01 4.69
C GLY A 992 -0.44 3.93 3.78
N ILE A 993 -0.77 5.14 4.23
CA ILE A 993 -1.55 6.11 3.46
C ILE A 993 -0.83 7.45 3.43
N GLU A 994 -0.70 8.01 2.23
CA GLU A 994 -0.19 9.37 2.04
C GLU A 994 -1.04 10.12 1.02
N SER A 995 -1.02 11.45 1.07
CA SER A 995 -1.80 12.28 0.14
C SER A 995 -1.04 13.51 -0.36
N LYS A 996 -1.43 13.95 -1.56
CA LYS A 996 -0.99 15.22 -2.15
C LYS A 996 -2.15 15.92 -2.84
N SER A 997 -2.20 17.24 -2.73
CA SER A 997 -3.13 18.05 -3.50
C SER A 997 -2.58 18.41 -4.87
N PHE A 998 -3.48 18.58 -5.83
CA PHE A 998 -3.20 19.16 -7.13
C PHE A 998 -4.41 19.94 -7.63
N ARG A 999 -4.19 20.90 -8.52
CA ARG A 999 -5.23 21.70 -9.14
C ARG A 999 -5.44 21.25 -10.58
N THR A 1000 -6.67 20.82 -10.85
CA THR A 1000 -7.17 20.56 -12.20
C THR A 1000 -7.58 21.86 -12.85
N VAL A 1001 -7.04 22.15 -14.05
CA VAL A 1001 -7.33 23.35 -14.84
C VAL A 1001 -7.83 22.97 -16.23
N ALA A 1002 -8.52 23.90 -16.91
CA ALA A 1002 -8.91 23.69 -18.30
C ALA A 1002 -7.63 23.49 -19.15
N PRO A 1003 -7.57 22.45 -20.01
CA PRO A 1003 -6.51 22.31 -21.00
C PRO A 1003 -6.47 23.57 -21.86
N THR A 1004 -5.29 23.91 -22.40
CA THR A 1004 -5.16 25.00 -23.38
C THR A 1004 -5.21 24.40 -24.78
N PRO A 1005 -6.31 24.51 -25.53
CA PRO A 1005 -6.38 23.94 -26.87
C PRO A 1005 -5.45 24.68 -27.82
N SER A 1006 -4.93 23.98 -28.82
CA SER A 1006 -4.14 24.62 -29.89
C SER A 1006 -5.04 25.50 -30.77
N GLY A 1007 -4.52 26.63 -31.23
CA GLY A 1007 -5.23 27.55 -32.12
C GLY A 1007 -5.83 28.75 -31.40
N THR A 1008 -6.65 29.53 -32.10
CA THR A 1008 -7.30 30.72 -31.54
C THR A 1008 -8.75 30.40 -31.17
N ASN A 1009 -9.19 30.71 -29.94
CA ASN A 1009 -10.60 30.64 -29.58
C ASN A 1009 -11.38 31.72 -30.36
N VAL A 1010 -11.99 31.34 -31.49
CA VAL A 1010 -12.75 32.23 -32.37
C VAL A 1010 -14.17 32.52 -31.86
N ALA A 1011 -14.62 31.81 -30.82
CA ALA A 1011 -15.90 32.05 -30.16
C ALA A 1011 -15.81 33.17 -29.10
N LYS A 1012 -14.61 33.47 -28.58
CA LYS A 1012 -14.43 34.46 -27.50
C LYS A 1012 -14.95 35.84 -27.90
N GLY A 1013 -15.83 36.42 -27.08
CA GLY A 1013 -16.47 37.71 -27.26
C GLY A 1013 -17.52 37.76 -28.37
N LYS A 1014 -17.86 36.63 -29.00
CA LYS A 1014 -18.85 36.57 -30.08
C LYS A 1014 -20.28 36.54 -29.54
N THR A 1015 -21.23 36.89 -30.40
CA THR A 1015 -22.66 36.86 -30.08
C THR A 1015 -23.10 35.42 -29.85
N THR A 1016 -23.65 35.16 -28.66
CA THR A 1016 -24.10 33.84 -28.24
C THR A 1016 -25.58 33.88 -27.89
N THR A 1017 -26.35 32.92 -28.40
CA THR A 1017 -27.78 32.75 -28.14
C THR A 1017 -28.07 31.33 -27.68
N ALA A 1018 -29.19 31.15 -26.96
CA ALA A 1018 -29.64 29.85 -26.49
C ALA A 1018 -31.15 29.70 -26.64
N SER A 1019 -31.66 28.47 -26.55
CA SER A 1019 -33.09 28.18 -26.50
C SER A 1019 -33.77 28.86 -25.32
N THR A 1020 -33.16 28.79 -24.15
CA THR A 1020 -33.63 29.41 -22.90
C THR A 1020 -32.46 29.81 -22.03
N TYR A 1021 -32.72 30.63 -21.02
CA TYR A 1021 -31.84 30.80 -19.87
C TYR A 1021 -32.64 31.22 -18.64
N GLN A 1022 -32.14 30.90 -17.46
CA GLN A 1022 -32.74 31.31 -16.19
C GLN A 1022 -32.49 32.81 -15.95
N ALA A 1023 -33.54 33.63 -16.07
CA ALA A 1023 -33.46 35.09 -15.96
C ALA A 1023 -33.59 35.62 -14.52
N VAL A 1024 -34.17 34.84 -13.61
CA VAL A 1024 -34.43 35.20 -12.21
C VAL A 1024 -34.09 34.01 -11.29
N GLY A 1025 -33.81 34.28 -10.01
CA GLY A 1025 -33.40 33.27 -9.03
C GLY A 1025 -32.10 33.64 -8.33
N ASN A 1026 -31.64 32.81 -7.38
CA ASN A 1026 -30.40 33.07 -6.65
C ASN A 1026 -29.18 32.95 -7.59
N GLY A 1027 -28.44 34.04 -7.76
CA GLY A 1027 -27.30 34.15 -8.68
C GLY A 1027 -27.64 34.46 -10.15
N ALA A 1028 -28.92 34.50 -10.53
CA ALA A 1028 -29.36 34.87 -11.87
C ALA A 1028 -29.22 36.39 -12.14
N PRO A 1029 -29.16 36.85 -13.40
CA PRO A 1029 -29.35 36.10 -14.64
C PRO A 1029 -28.12 35.29 -15.08
N PHE A 1030 -28.35 34.16 -15.76
CA PHE A 1030 -27.31 33.30 -16.34
C PHE A 1030 -27.34 33.29 -17.88
N PRO A 1031 -27.05 34.44 -18.55
CA PRO A 1031 -27.22 34.59 -19.99
C PRO A 1031 -26.22 33.74 -20.82
N PRO A 1032 -26.56 33.40 -22.07
CA PRO A 1032 -25.69 32.62 -22.96
C PRO A 1032 -24.33 33.30 -23.25
N SER A 1033 -24.25 34.62 -23.19
CA SER A 1033 -23.00 35.38 -23.39
C SER A 1033 -21.90 35.01 -22.39
N ASN A 1034 -22.27 34.49 -21.21
CA ASN A 1034 -21.31 34.06 -20.20
C ASN A 1034 -20.46 32.85 -20.65
N THR A 1035 -20.88 32.11 -21.69
CA THR A 1035 -20.11 30.96 -22.19
C THR A 1035 -19.02 31.35 -23.18
N THR A 1036 -18.94 32.60 -23.61
CA THR A 1036 -17.94 33.05 -24.59
C THR A 1036 -17.19 34.28 -24.10
N ASP A 1037 -17.31 34.68 -22.84
CA ASP A 1037 -16.62 35.84 -22.28
C ASP A 1037 -15.16 35.51 -21.88
N GLY A 1038 -14.81 34.23 -21.80
CA GLY A 1038 -13.50 33.74 -21.35
C GLY A 1038 -13.30 33.83 -19.84
N ASN A 1039 -14.38 33.99 -19.06
CA ASN A 1039 -14.37 34.02 -17.61
C ASN A 1039 -15.02 32.74 -17.04
N TRP A 1040 -14.17 31.86 -16.51
CA TRP A 1040 -14.59 30.59 -15.91
C TRP A 1040 -15.36 30.71 -14.58
N SER A 1041 -15.63 31.93 -14.10
CA SER A 1041 -16.48 32.18 -12.93
C SER A 1041 -17.92 32.57 -13.28
N THR A 1042 -18.22 32.85 -14.54
CA THR A 1042 -19.56 33.16 -15.05
C THR A 1042 -20.10 31.97 -15.82
N ARG A 1043 -21.42 31.78 -15.82
CA ARG A 1043 -22.05 30.62 -16.48
C ARG A 1043 -23.35 30.96 -17.16
N TRP A 1044 -23.68 30.19 -18.19
CA TRP A 1044 -25.04 30.05 -18.70
C TRP A 1044 -25.77 28.93 -17.95
N ALA A 1045 -27.08 29.08 -17.76
CA ALA A 1045 -27.94 28.02 -17.22
C ALA A 1045 -29.29 28.01 -17.94
N SER A 1046 -29.69 26.86 -18.47
CA SER A 1046 -30.97 26.67 -19.17
C SER A 1046 -32.15 26.48 -18.22
N GLU A 1047 -33.37 26.61 -18.73
CA GLU A 1047 -34.56 26.03 -18.09
C GLU A 1047 -34.50 24.49 -18.08
N TRP A 1048 -35.30 23.86 -17.22
CA TRP A 1048 -35.19 22.43 -16.89
C TRP A 1048 -35.93 21.52 -17.87
N ALA A 1049 -35.52 21.53 -19.13
CA ALA A 1049 -36.14 20.74 -20.19
C ALA A 1049 -35.12 20.11 -21.14
N ASP A 1050 -35.54 19.05 -21.83
CA ASP A 1050 -34.79 18.39 -22.91
C ASP A 1050 -35.60 18.43 -24.21
N PRO A 1051 -35.00 18.73 -25.38
CA PRO A 1051 -33.62 19.21 -25.57
C PRO A 1051 -33.45 20.72 -25.27
N GLN A 1052 -32.21 21.19 -25.14
CA GLN A 1052 -31.84 22.62 -25.14
C GLN A 1052 -30.68 22.85 -26.11
N TRP A 1053 -30.49 24.08 -26.56
CA TRP A 1053 -29.35 24.43 -27.41
C TRP A 1053 -28.70 25.76 -27.01
N LEU A 1054 -27.40 25.85 -27.27
CA LEU A 1054 -26.55 27.04 -27.13
C LEU A 1054 -25.74 27.18 -28.41
N GLN A 1055 -25.71 28.36 -29.02
CA GLN A 1055 -24.97 28.61 -30.26
C GLN A 1055 -24.20 29.93 -30.24
N VAL A 1056 -23.11 29.97 -31.00
CA VAL A 1056 -22.28 31.16 -31.23
C VAL A 1056 -22.27 31.54 -32.71
N ASP A 1057 -22.42 32.83 -33.02
CA ASP A 1057 -22.20 33.40 -34.37
C ASP A 1057 -20.74 33.89 -34.48
N LEU A 1058 -19.91 33.17 -35.23
CA LEU A 1058 -18.51 33.52 -35.44
C LEU A 1058 -18.34 34.78 -36.32
N GLY A 1059 -19.40 35.22 -37.00
CA GLY A 1059 -19.47 36.38 -37.88
C GLY A 1059 -19.16 36.06 -39.35
N GLN A 1060 -18.42 34.99 -39.61
CA GLN A 1060 -18.09 34.49 -40.95
C GLN A 1060 -17.87 32.97 -40.91
N THR A 1061 -18.00 32.30 -42.05
CA THR A 1061 -17.66 30.87 -42.17
C THR A 1061 -16.20 30.66 -41.78
N THR A 1062 -16.00 29.93 -40.69
CA THR A 1062 -14.68 29.67 -40.11
C THR A 1062 -14.50 28.17 -39.99
N SER A 1063 -13.35 27.66 -40.46
CA SER A 1063 -12.96 26.28 -40.20
C SER A 1063 -12.32 26.18 -38.83
N PHE A 1064 -12.67 25.15 -38.08
CA PHE A 1064 -12.14 24.88 -36.74
C PHE A 1064 -11.83 23.40 -36.61
N LYS A 1065 -10.92 23.08 -35.69
CA LYS A 1065 -10.44 21.70 -35.46
C LYS A 1065 -10.69 21.19 -34.06
N HIS A 1066 -11.15 22.06 -33.17
CA HIS A 1066 -11.32 21.71 -31.78
C HIS A 1066 -12.44 22.53 -31.13
N VAL A 1067 -13.16 21.91 -30.20
CA VAL A 1067 -14.19 22.54 -29.37
C VAL A 1067 -13.94 22.13 -27.91
N GLN A 1068 -13.97 23.11 -27.02
CA GLN A 1068 -13.87 22.87 -25.58
C GLN A 1068 -15.15 23.34 -24.89
N LEU A 1069 -15.79 22.43 -24.16
CA LEU A 1069 -16.99 22.71 -23.37
C LEU A 1069 -16.63 22.61 -21.89
N GLY A 1070 -16.86 23.68 -21.14
CA GLY A 1070 -16.67 23.73 -19.70
C GLY A 1070 -18.00 23.66 -18.98
N TRP A 1071 -18.39 22.48 -18.49
CA TRP A 1071 -19.67 22.29 -17.78
C TRP A 1071 -19.58 22.71 -16.30
N GLU A 1072 -20.72 23.13 -15.75
CA GLU A 1072 -20.94 23.12 -14.29
C GLU A 1072 -21.18 21.68 -13.79
N SER A 1073 -21.55 21.51 -12.52
CA SER A 1073 -22.06 20.25 -11.98
C SER A 1073 -23.32 19.77 -12.72
N ALA A 1074 -24.11 20.69 -13.29
CA ALA A 1074 -25.22 20.37 -14.17
C ALA A 1074 -24.78 20.37 -15.64
N TYR A 1075 -24.69 19.20 -16.26
CA TYR A 1075 -24.07 19.02 -17.57
C TYR A 1075 -24.97 18.27 -18.56
N GLY A 1076 -24.58 18.26 -19.84
CA GLY A 1076 -25.20 17.42 -20.85
C GLY A 1076 -24.62 16.01 -20.90
N LYS A 1077 -25.44 15.00 -20.60
CA LYS A 1077 -25.08 13.58 -20.76
C LYS A 1077 -25.06 13.19 -22.22
N ALA A 1078 -26.04 13.64 -23.01
CA ALA A 1078 -26.03 13.46 -24.45
C ALA A 1078 -26.17 14.81 -25.16
N TYR A 1079 -25.32 15.07 -26.14
CA TYR A 1079 -25.32 16.28 -26.94
C TYR A 1079 -24.67 16.09 -28.31
N GLN A 1080 -24.91 17.03 -29.21
CA GLN A 1080 -24.31 17.08 -30.53
C GLN A 1080 -23.65 18.44 -30.75
N ILE A 1081 -22.46 18.45 -31.34
CA ILE A 1081 -21.85 19.67 -31.87
C ILE A 1081 -22.24 19.78 -33.35
N GLN A 1082 -22.78 20.92 -33.72
CA GLN A 1082 -23.35 21.17 -35.03
C GLN A 1082 -22.84 22.48 -35.63
N THR A 1083 -22.73 22.52 -36.96
CA THR A 1083 -22.32 23.70 -37.71
C THR A 1083 -23.39 24.11 -38.73
N SER A 1084 -23.45 25.41 -39.02
CA SER A 1084 -24.33 25.98 -40.03
C SER A 1084 -23.72 27.23 -40.68
N ASN A 1085 -24.04 27.51 -41.94
CA ASN A 1085 -23.67 28.77 -42.61
C ASN A 1085 -24.78 29.84 -42.51
N ASP A 1086 -26.02 29.43 -42.29
CA ASP A 1086 -27.22 30.31 -42.31
C ASP A 1086 -27.97 30.35 -40.97
N GLY A 1087 -27.55 29.56 -39.99
CA GLY A 1087 -28.15 29.48 -38.66
C GLY A 1087 -29.45 28.67 -38.61
N THR A 1088 -29.88 28.06 -39.73
CA THR A 1088 -31.14 27.30 -39.82
C THR A 1088 -30.92 25.86 -40.28
N ASN A 1089 -30.01 25.62 -41.23
CA ASN A 1089 -29.64 24.29 -41.71
C ASN A 1089 -28.39 23.79 -40.97
N TRP A 1090 -28.52 22.71 -40.19
CA TRP A 1090 -27.48 22.23 -39.29
C TRP A 1090 -26.90 20.89 -39.73
N THR A 1091 -25.57 20.76 -39.66
CA THR A 1091 -24.85 19.50 -39.85
C THR A 1091 -24.19 19.09 -38.55
N THR A 1092 -24.44 17.88 -38.08
CA THR A 1092 -23.75 17.32 -36.89
C THR A 1092 -22.33 16.91 -37.26
N VAL A 1093 -21.36 17.47 -36.54
CA VAL A 1093 -19.92 17.17 -36.71
C VAL A 1093 -19.38 16.30 -35.57
N TYR A 1094 -20.08 16.22 -34.44
CA TYR A 1094 -19.74 15.35 -33.32
C TYR A 1094 -20.98 15.01 -32.49
N THR A 1095 -21.00 13.81 -31.90
CA THR A 1095 -22.07 13.32 -31.02
C THR A 1095 -21.46 12.71 -29.76
N GLN A 1096 -21.95 13.15 -28.60
CA GLN A 1096 -21.68 12.55 -27.30
C GLN A 1096 -22.96 11.92 -26.75
N ALA A 1097 -22.89 10.68 -26.28
CA ALA A 1097 -24.05 9.96 -25.74
C ALA A 1097 -24.03 9.76 -24.22
N ASN A 1098 -22.83 9.72 -23.61
CA ASN A 1098 -22.63 9.41 -22.20
C ASN A 1098 -21.57 10.33 -21.58
N GLY A 1099 -21.74 11.64 -21.72
CA GLY A 1099 -20.92 12.66 -21.07
C GLY A 1099 -20.95 12.53 -19.55
N THR A 1100 -19.85 12.94 -18.92
CA THR A 1100 -19.65 12.87 -17.46
C THR A 1100 -19.56 14.25 -16.80
N GLY A 1101 -19.71 15.33 -17.57
CA GLY A 1101 -19.52 16.70 -17.10
C GLY A 1101 -18.06 17.10 -16.98
N GLY A 1102 -17.80 18.24 -16.30
CA GLY A 1102 -16.46 18.84 -16.22
C GLY A 1102 -16.02 19.43 -17.57
N ILE A 1103 -14.75 19.25 -17.94
CA ILE A 1103 -14.23 19.65 -19.24
C ILE A 1103 -14.41 18.53 -20.28
N ASP A 1104 -15.09 18.86 -21.37
CA ASP A 1104 -15.02 18.09 -22.61
C ASP A 1104 -14.12 18.83 -23.61
N ASP A 1105 -12.92 18.28 -23.84
CA ASP A 1105 -11.89 18.78 -24.74
C ASP A 1105 -11.90 17.91 -26.01
N ILE A 1106 -12.45 18.42 -27.11
CA ILE A 1106 -12.92 17.59 -28.24
C ILE A 1106 -12.21 18.02 -29.53
N ASP A 1107 -11.40 17.11 -30.08
CA ASP A 1107 -10.92 17.20 -31.46
C ASP A 1107 -12.05 16.93 -32.45
N VAL A 1108 -12.44 17.95 -33.20
CA VAL A 1108 -13.53 17.88 -34.18
C VAL A 1108 -13.28 18.84 -35.33
N ASN A 1109 -13.33 18.32 -36.57
CA ASN A 1109 -13.23 19.15 -37.75
C ASN A 1109 -14.62 19.66 -38.16
N GLY A 1110 -14.77 20.98 -38.23
CA GLY A 1110 -16.00 21.62 -38.67
C GLY A 1110 -15.75 22.90 -39.46
N SER A 1111 -16.75 23.32 -40.22
CA SER A 1111 -16.74 24.61 -40.91
C SER A 1111 -18.14 25.18 -40.93
N GLY A 1112 -18.29 26.43 -40.51
CA GLY A 1112 -19.58 27.11 -40.43
C GLY A 1112 -19.43 28.54 -39.92
N ARG A 1113 -20.45 29.36 -40.14
CA ARG A 1113 -20.57 30.66 -39.47
C ARG A 1113 -21.10 30.50 -38.05
N TYR A 1114 -22.02 29.56 -37.85
CA TYR A 1114 -22.62 29.25 -36.57
C TYR A 1114 -22.14 27.88 -36.09
N VAL A 1115 -21.83 27.80 -34.79
CA VAL A 1115 -21.53 26.55 -34.10
C VAL A 1115 -22.49 26.41 -32.93
N ARG A 1116 -23.09 25.23 -32.76
CA ARG A 1116 -24.12 24.96 -31.74
C ARG A 1116 -23.81 23.69 -30.98
N VAL A 1117 -24.01 23.71 -29.68
CA VAL A 1117 -24.17 22.52 -28.85
C VAL A 1117 -25.67 22.27 -28.70
N ASN A 1118 -26.16 21.18 -29.29
CA ASN A 1118 -27.54 20.73 -29.14
C ASN A 1118 -27.59 19.60 -28.13
N MET A 1119 -28.05 19.92 -26.92
CA MET A 1119 -28.07 19.00 -25.79
C MET A 1119 -29.41 18.27 -25.73
N THR A 1120 -29.36 16.94 -25.74
CA THR A 1120 -30.53 16.07 -25.91
C THR A 1120 -30.89 15.29 -24.65
N GLN A 1121 -29.98 15.20 -23.69
CA GLN A 1121 -30.24 14.58 -22.40
C GLN A 1121 -29.40 15.21 -21.29
N ARG A 1122 -30.05 15.68 -20.22
CA ARG A 1122 -29.40 16.18 -19.00
C ARG A 1122 -28.69 15.04 -18.25
N GLY A 1123 -27.53 15.35 -17.68
CA GLY A 1123 -26.81 14.45 -16.78
C GLY A 1123 -27.28 14.49 -15.33
N THR A 1124 -28.06 15.51 -14.96
CA THR A 1124 -28.62 15.67 -13.62
C THR A 1124 -30.12 16.00 -13.71
N ALA A 1125 -30.80 16.12 -12.56
CA ALA A 1125 -32.18 16.58 -12.52
C ALA A 1125 -32.34 18.08 -12.87
N TYR A 1126 -31.25 18.86 -12.78
CA TYR A 1126 -31.23 20.29 -13.09
C TYR A 1126 -31.12 20.56 -14.59
N GLY A 1127 -31.42 21.79 -15.03
CA GLY A 1127 -31.14 22.25 -16.41
C GLY A 1127 -29.65 22.18 -16.77
N TYR A 1128 -29.30 22.46 -18.02
CA TYR A 1128 -27.90 22.48 -18.46
C TYR A 1128 -27.20 23.73 -17.94
N SER A 1129 -25.95 23.62 -17.50
CA SER A 1129 -25.13 24.79 -17.16
C SER A 1129 -23.69 24.66 -17.64
N MET A 1130 -23.17 25.76 -18.19
CA MET A 1130 -21.87 25.80 -18.85
C MET A 1130 -21.14 27.10 -18.50
N TYR A 1131 -19.88 26.97 -18.10
CA TYR A 1131 -18.95 28.08 -17.88
C TYR A 1131 -18.35 28.59 -19.21
N GLU A 1132 -17.97 27.71 -20.13
CA GLU A 1132 -17.29 28.11 -21.37
C GLU A 1132 -17.68 27.22 -22.56
N PHE A 1133 -17.83 27.83 -23.74
CA PHE A 1133 -18.03 27.23 -25.06
C PHE A 1133 -16.98 27.79 -26.03
N GLY A 1134 -15.79 27.18 -26.03
CA GLY A 1134 -14.68 27.55 -26.89
C GLY A 1134 -14.71 26.82 -28.24
N VAL A 1135 -14.44 27.55 -29.33
CA VAL A 1135 -14.27 27.00 -30.68
C VAL A 1135 -12.91 27.43 -31.20
N TYR A 1136 -12.05 26.49 -31.59
CA TYR A 1136 -10.63 26.77 -31.88
C TYR A 1136 -10.24 26.47 -33.34
N ALA A 1137 -9.72 27.52 -34.00
CA ALA A 1137 -9.30 27.51 -35.40
C ALA A 1137 -7.78 27.53 -35.57
#